data_AF-Q16EJ9-F1
#
_entry.id   AF-Q16EJ9-F1
#
_cell.length_a   1.000
_cell.length_b   1.000
_cell.length_c   1.000
_cell.angle_alpha   90.00
_cell.angle_beta   90.00
_cell.angle_gamma   90.00
#
_symmetry.space_group_name_H-M   'P 1'
#
loop_
_entity.id
_entity.type
_entity.pdbx_description
1 polymer ?
#
loop_
_entity_poly.entity_id
_entity_poly.type
_entity_poly.pdbx_seq_one_letter_code
_entity_poly.pdbx_strand_id
1 'polypeptide(L)'
;MPKGKRRSEARTEANVPEYNEDVDNDDGVVDDANQASGERFFHPEELKQLIPVFREGYGVTEWIHSIDHYQELYSWSDKSTLLYATCRLAGAAHQWFLGARQSILTWKDFKQTILLAFPDREDEADVHRKLSRCVKDSKESYDNYVFRMNALGQKGKLSSAAIIKYVISGLSYDVLYSSIATRQYDNIYELLEQIRYCESNMVVSRPGASAKSSKKEPLVVIDLLTVISSLSGPTDEQIYGCRNQFAESHAGQFCDRMIEAGARLVFFIDGMLQVEKYRHWIQRQEKVYVECLKKVEDSSRGFKQRSIGGNVTKHAFISALVAAARNKGTLKTSYDVECDREMAAYARKHNALAIITGDSDFLIFEGNFRIWSSLDLNLRHMNTKEWNRGKLLRALGLCQKQMPFFAAIAGNDQFRKRPGGMRSLESVARRVRELNLLHRSTRITKDLYGKIFNQGNHQYSHTSSFEVAVNFYDTDYNVEEPIVPPEMRHYPNYAVSIIRDVPNSIRLPCLDLRDADYSQMALWIYCRQVGVLFRHRRIVDGKTLTSRVFIKPNHYVTYMIVEITPVLPPLALKVPLPEELYSFNPHVSKSIEQMKYRLLTWIVSDTLSFEEVCHINPKYLLDVFTLYFLVEKNLLDITTADVILTTIDDCIENRIPRQIPLKGPRKPNVTASFLYTNFYSQMYFSAETVGLMQEVDSTFLCKFDGVYFNHIVDGLRNDPHRLASKLEPIKSYRVYAKMACSRSVGRFDR
;
A
#
# COMPACT_ATOMS: atom_id res chain seq x y z
N MET A 1 44.95 -5.84 -33.21
CA MET A 1 45.48 -6.29 -34.52
C MET A 1 46.48 -7.41 -34.26
N PRO A 2 46.74 -8.36 -35.20
CA PRO A 2 46.44 -8.33 -36.64
C PRO A 2 45.64 -9.52 -37.23
N LYS A 3 45.25 -9.36 -38.51
CA LYS A 3 45.16 -10.32 -39.66
C LYS A 3 45.14 -11.85 -39.38
N GLY A 4 44.32 -12.72 -40.01
CA GLY A 4 43.21 -12.54 -40.97
C GLY A 4 43.22 -13.51 -42.20
N LYS A 5 42.04 -13.91 -42.72
CA LYS A 5 41.77 -14.78 -43.93
C LYS A 5 42.16 -16.27 -43.77
N ARG A 6 41.57 -17.29 -44.44
CA ARG A 6 40.58 -17.47 -45.56
C ARG A 6 39.63 -18.65 -45.19
N ARG A 7 38.32 -18.65 -45.54
CA ARG A 7 37.66 -19.36 -46.68
C ARG A 7 37.95 -20.87 -46.82
N SER A 8 37.01 -21.78 -47.15
CA SER A 8 35.55 -21.67 -47.47
C SER A 8 34.92 -23.08 -47.71
N GLU A 9 33.76 -23.38 -48.36
CA GLU A 9 32.73 -22.62 -49.14
C GLU A 9 31.38 -23.42 -49.26
N ALA A 10 30.22 -22.76 -49.03
CA ALA A 10 28.89 -23.01 -49.65
C ALA A 10 28.09 -24.32 -49.38
N ARG A 11 26.78 -24.47 -49.69
CA ARG A 11 25.76 -23.67 -50.46
C ARG A 11 24.39 -23.66 -49.70
N THR A 12 23.30 -22.94 -50.04
CA THR A 12 22.94 -22.15 -51.24
C THR A 12 21.90 -21.06 -50.90
N GLU A 13 22.02 -19.87 -51.51
CA GLU A 13 20.94 -18.88 -51.72
C GLU A 13 21.13 -18.28 -53.14
N ALA A 14 20.10 -17.62 -53.70
CA ALA A 14 20.11 -16.91 -55.00
C ALA A 14 19.17 -15.69 -54.93
N ASN A 15 19.65 -14.46 -55.11
CA ASN A 15 19.88 -13.71 -56.37
C ASN A 15 18.56 -13.32 -57.11
N VAL A 16 18.16 -12.06 -57.39
CA VAL A 16 18.86 -10.74 -57.65
C VAL A 16 19.51 -10.71 -59.06
N PRO A 17 19.50 -9.61 -59.89
CA PRO A 17 19.05 -8.21 -59.69
C PRO A 17 18.11 -7.56 -60.77
N GLU A 18 17.58 -6.38 -60.44
CA GLU A 18 17.64 -5.04 -61.11
C GLU A 18 18.12 -4.86 -62.58
N TYR A 19 17.52 -3.90 -63.32
CA TYR A 19 18.10 -3.17 -64.47
C TYR A 19 17.38 -1.82 -64.79
N ASN A 20 18.11 -0.71 -64.62
CA ASN A 20 18.31 0.49 -65.49
C ASN A 20 17.19 1.44 -66.05
N GLU A 21 17.45 2.75 -65.85
CA GLU A 21 17.56 3.88 -66.84
C GLU A 21 16.29 4.39 -67.62
N ASP A 22 16.09 5.69 -67.91
CA ASP A 22 16.92 6.90 -67.68
C ASP A 22 16.19 8.30 -67.80
N VAL A 23 16.92 9.38 -67.44
CA VAL A 23 16.89 10.78 -67.98
C VAL A 23 15.80 11.83 -67.57
N ASP A 24 16.26 12.82 -66.78
CA ASP A 24 16.13 14.31 -66.83
C ASP A 24 14.83 15.17 -66.69
N ASN A 25 14.86 16.05 -65.66
CA ASN A 25 14.89 17.55 -65.67
C ASN A 25 13.90 18.40 -66.52
N ASP A 26 13.48 19.62 -66.13
CA ASP A 26 13.46 20.40 -64.86
C ASP A 26 12.58 21.68 -65.09
N ASP A 27 12.36 22.47 -64.04
CA ASP A 27 11.84 23.87 -64.04
C ASP A 27 10.36 24.14 -64.45
N GLY A 28 9.77 25.20 -63.88
CA GLY A 28 8.49 25.78 -64.33
C GLY A 28 7.54 26.27 -63.22
N VAL A 29 7.25 27.58 -63.20
CA VAL A 29 6.22 28.21 -62.35
C VAL A 29 5.34 29.13 -63.21
N VAL A 30 4.10 29.37 -62.76
CA VAL A 30 3.10 30.36 -63.24
C VAL A 30 2.12 29.85 -64.32
N ASP A 31 0.85 30.12 -64.02
CA ASP A 31 -0.39 30.21 -64.82
C ASP A 31 -0.37 29.86 -66.32
N ASP A 32 -1.39 29.10 -66.74
CA ASP A 32 -2.50 29.72 -67.48
C ASP A 32 -3.83 29.01 -67.16
N ALA A 33 -4.96 29.67 -67.43
CA ALA A 33 -6.29 29.18 -67.12
C ALA A 33 -7.23 29.25 -68.33
N ASN A 34 -7.80 28.11 -68.75
CA ASN A 34 -9.24 28.06 -69.09
C ASN A 34 -9.81 26.64 -69.34
N GLN A 35 -11.12 26.55 -69.15
CA GLN A 35 -12.07 25.65 -69.83
C GLN A 35 -11.85 24.13 -69.81
N ALA A 36 -12.39 23.52 -68.75
CA ALA A 36 -13.45 22.53 -68.95
C ALA A 36 -14.54 22.71 -67.87
N SER A 37 -15.50 23.61 -68.10
CA SER A 37 -16.67 23.82 -67.23
C SER A 37 -17.71 22.71 -67.40
N GLY A 38 -17.30 21.46 -67.16
CA GLY A 38 -18.16 20.28 -67.19
C GLY A 38 -18.71 19.96 -65.81
N GLU A 39 -20.01 19.68 -65.73
CA GLU A 39 -20.62 19.13 -64.52
C GLU A 39 -19.96 17.78 -64.17
N ARG A 40 -19.40 17.65 -62.96
CA ARG A 40 -18.83 16.38 -62.51
C ARG A 40 -19.96 15.37 -62.28
N PHE A 41 -20.01 14.35 -63.13
CA PHE A 41 -20.88 13.20 -62.90
C PHE A 41 -20.34 12.32 -61.79
N PHE A 42 -21.12 12.15 -60.72
CA PHE A 42 -20.74 11.34 -59.57
C PHE A 42 -21.16 9.87 -59.76
N HIS A 43 -20.27 8.95 -59.43
CA HIS A 43 -20.55 7.51 -59.50
C HIS A 43 -21.58 7.11 -58.41
N PRO A 44 -22.45 6.12 -58.63
CA PRO A 44 -23.44 5.71 -57.63
C PRO A 44 -22.87 5.36 -56.24
N GLU A 45 -21.62 4.90 -56.15
CA GLU A 45 -20.92 4.67 -54.88
C GLU A 45 -20.44 5.96 -54.18
N GLU A 46 -20.10 7.01 -54.93
CA GLU A 46 -19.80 8.34 -54.36
C GLU A 46 -21.09 9.00 -53.85
N LEU A 47 -22.16 8.93 -54.65
CA LEU A 47 -23.48 9.46 -54.28
C LEU A 47 -23.99 8.85 -52.96
N LYS A 48 -23.71 7.57 -52.68
CA LYS A 48 -24.06 6.90 -51.41
C LYS A 48 -23.46 7.59 -50.17
N GLN A 49 -22.32 8.28 -50.31
CA GLN A 49 -21.65 8.97 -49.22
C GLN A 49 -22.17 10.40 -49.02
N LEU A 50 -22.64 11.05 -50.09
CA LEU A 50 -23.17 12.42 -50.06
C LEU A 50 -24.65 12.48 -49.66
N ILE A 51 -25.51 11.82 -50.44
CA ILE A 51 -26.97 11.83 -50.24
C ILE A 51 -27.35 10.59 -49.41
N PRO A 52 -28.29 10.64 -48.44
CA PRO A 52 -28.83 9.45 -47.79
C PRO A 52 -30.01 8.84 -48.60
N VAL A 53 -30.34 7.57 -48.38
CA VAL A 53 -31.50 6.92 -49.05
C VAL A 53 -32.81 7.41 -48.42
N PHE A 54 -33.73 7.95 -49.22
CA PHE A 54 -35.06 8.34 -48.74
C PHE A 54 -36.05 7.17 -48.77
N ARG A 55 -36.91 7.12 -47.75
CA ARG A 55 -38.01 6.18 -47.57
C ARG A 55 -39.15 6.91 -46.85
N GLU A 56 -40.35 6.35 -46.96
CA GLU A 56 -41.52 6.75 -46.19
C GLU A 56 -41.21 6.84 -44.68
N GLY A 57 -41.70 7.91 -44.02
CA GLY A 57 -41.50 8.16 -42.59
C GLY A 57 -40.20 8.89 -42.21
N TYR A 58 -39.33 9.20 -43.17
CA TYR A 58 -38.18 10.10 -42.96
C TYR A 58 -38.53 11.55 -43.33
N GLY A 59 -37.80 12.51 -42.76
CA GLY A 59 -38.03 13.94 -42.99
C GLY A 59 -37.72 14.35 -44.43
N VAL A 60 -38.74 14.66 -45.23
CA VAL A 60 -38.58 14.96 -46.66
C VAL A 60 -37.96 16.33 -46.88
N THR A 61 -38.29 17.34 -46.05
CA THR A 61 -37.72 18.69 -46.20
C THR A 61 -36.22 18.69 -45.90
N GLU A 62 -35.77 17.96 -44.87
CA GLU A 62 -34.32 17.82 -44.56
C GLU A 62 -33.57 17.07 -45.66
N TRP A 63 -34.19 16.03 -46.24
CA TRP A 63 -33.61 15.29 -47.35
C TRP A 63 -33.45 16.18 -48.60
N ILE A 64 -34.47 16.98 -48.92
CA ILE A 64 -34.42 17.98 -49.98
C ILE A 64 -33.34 19.04 -49.70
N HIS A 65 -33.30 19.62 -48.49
CA HIS A 65 -32.30 20.63 -48.13
C HIS A 65 -30.86 20.09 -48.22
N SER A 66 -30.66 18.81 -47.90
CA SER A 66 -29.36 18.14 -48.06
C SER A 66 -28.95 18.08 -49.54
N ILE A 67 -29.89 17.79 -50.43
CA ILE A 67 -29.63 17.73 -51.88
C ILE A 67 -29.45 19.14 -52.47
N ASP A 68 -30.24 20.12 -52.06
CA ASP A 68 -30.09 21.51 -52.47
C ASP A 68 -28.73 22.09 -52.05
N HIS A 69 -28.25 21.75 -50.84
CA HIS A 69 -26.90 22.12 -50.39
C HIS A 69 -25.79 21.51 -51.26
N TYR A 70 -25.90 20.24 -51.65
CA TYR A 70 -24.93 19.62 -52.56
C TYR A 70 -25.07 20.09 -54.01
N GLN A 71 -26.28 20.47 -54.45
CA GLN A 71 -26.50 21.13 -55.73
C GLN A 71 -25.76 22.48 -55.80
N GLU A 72 -25.82 23.28 -54.74
CA GLU A 72 -25.07 24.54 -54.65
C GLU A 72 -23.55 24.29 -54.53
N LEU A 73 -23.12 23.38 -53.65
CA LEU A 73 -21.70 23.11 -53.37
C LEU A 73 -20.93 22.51 -54.56
N TYR A 74 -21.59 21.69 -55.39
CA TYR A 74 -21.01 21.05 -56.57
C TYR A 74 -21.53 21.61 -57.91
N SER A 75 -22.30 22.71 -57.87
CA SER A 75 -22.90 23.36 -59.05
C SER A 75 -23.69 22.41 -59.96
N TRP A 76 -24.52 21.52 -59.37
CA TRP A 76 -25.28 20.52 -60.14
C TRP A 76 -26.41 21.16 -60.97
N SER A 77 -26.57 20.68 -62.21
CA SER A 77 -27.70 21.06 -63.05
C SER A 77 -28.98 20.35 -62.59
N ASP A 78 -30.14 20.99 -62.72
CA ASP A 78 -31.43 20.43 -62.29
C ASP A 78 -31.73 19.03 -62.84
N LYS A 79 -31.18 18.67 -64.01
CA LYS A 79 -31.31 17.34 -64.60
C LYS A 79 -30.51 16.29 -63.83
N SER A 80 -29.28 16.63 -63.46
CA SER A 80 -28.38 15.78 -62.69
C SER A 80 -28.80 15.70 -61.23
N THR A 81 -29.21 16.80 -60.61
CA THR A 81 -29.83 16.81 -59.27
C THR A 81 -31.05 15.90 -59.21
N LEU A 82 -31.95 15.99 -60.20
CA LEU A 82 -33.11 15.10 -60.31
C LEU A 82 -32.70 13.62 -60.50
N LEU A 83 -31.68 13.33 -61.32
CA LEU A 83 -31.15 11.98 -61.49
C LEU A 83 -30.57 11.42 -60.19
N TYR A 84 -29.76 12.20 -59.46
CA TYR A 84 -29.15 11.80 -58.21
C TYR A 84 -30.18 11.59 -57.10
N ALA A 85 -31.19 12.46 -56.99
CA ALA A 85 -32.29 12.31 -56.04
C ALA A 85 -33.11 11.04 -56.33
N THR A 86 -33.51 10.83 -57.58
CA THR A 86 -34.39 9.71 -57.98
C THR A 86 -33.69 8.35 -57.85
N CYS A 87 -32.40 8.27 -58.15
CA CYS A 87 -31.56 7.10 -57.86
C CYS A 87 -31.47 6.73 -56.37
N ARG A 88 -31.92 7.60 -55.46
CA ARG A 88 -31.80 7.45 -54.00
C ARG A 88 -33.14 7.38 -53.27
N LEU A 89 -34.23 7.26 -54.01
CA LEU A 89 -35.54 6.84 -53.50
C LEU A 89 -35.60 5.32 -53.33
N ALA A 90 -36.11 4.85 -52.19
CA ALA A 90 -36.43 3.45 -51.92
C ALA A 90 -37.84 3.31 -51.29
N GLY A 91 -38.33 2.07 -51.15
CA GLY A 91 -39.63 1.82 -50.52
C GLY A 91 -40.81 2.38 -51.31
N ALA A 92 -41.83 2.85 -50.59
CA ALA A 92 -43.01 3.49 -51.17
C ALA A 92 -42.66 4.78 -51.93
N ALA A 93 -41.61 5.51 -51.52
CA ALA A 93 -41.15 6.70 -52.23
C ALA A 93 -40.63 6.39 -53.65
N HIS A 94 -40.00 5.23 -53.85
CA HIS A 94 -39.60 4.78 -55.18
C HIS A 94 -40.81 4.40 -56.04
N GLN A 95 -41.78 3.67 -55.46
CA GLN A 95 -43.01 3.27 -56.15
C GLN A 95 -43.86 4.49 -56.56
N TRP A 96 -43.95 5.49 -55.67
CA TRP A 96 -44.58 6.78 -55.97
C TRP A 96 -43.91 7.46 -57.17
N PHE A 97 -42.57 7.55 -57.18
CA PHE A 97 -41.85 8.19 -58.28
C PHE A 97 -42.04 7.45 -59.61
N LEU A 98 -42.08 6.11 -59.62
CA LEU A 98 -42.36 5.34 -60.84
C LEU A 98 -43.73 5.71 -61.46
N GLY A 99 -44.75 5.98 -60.64
CA GLY A 99 -46.05 6.48 -61.11
C GLY A 99 -46.03 7.95 -61.53
N ALA A 100 -45.32 8.81 -60.79
CA ALA A 100 -45.24 10.25 -61.04
C ALA A 100 -44.19 10.66 -62.11
N ARG A 101 -43.40 9.72 -62.64
CA ARG A 101 -42.25 9.98 -63.53
C ARG A 101 -42.60 10.75 -64.81
N GLN A 102 -43.83 10.65 -65.31
CA GLN A 102 -44.25 11.37 -66.52
C GLN A 102 -44.64 12.84 -66.26
N SER A 103 -45.00 13.20 -65.03
CA SER A 103 -45.40 14.56 -64.64
C SER A 103 -44.30 15.37 -63.97
N ILE A 104 -43.15 14.76 -63.66
CA ILE A 104 -42.01 15.41 -63.01
C ILE A 104 -40.87 15.58 -64.02
N LEU A 105 -40.67 16.80 -64.52
CA LEU A 105 -39.69 17.11 -65.56
C LEU A 105 -38.52 17.98 -65.07
N THR A 106 -38.70 18.73 -63.98
CA THR A 106 -37.65 19.55 -63.35
C THR A 106 -37.46 19.20 -61.88
N TRP A 107 -36.32 19.61 -61.31
CA TRP A 107 -36.05 19.50 -59.87
C TRP A 107 -37.08 20.28 -59.03
N LYS A 108 -37.60 21.40 -59.56
CA LYS A 108 -38.67 22.19 -58.92
C LYS A 108 -39.99 21.42 -58.81
N ASP A 109 -40.40 20.74 -59.88
CA ASP A 109 -41.62 19.91 -59.90
C ASP A 109 -41.47 18.72 -58.94
N PHE A 110 -40.29 18.10 -58.91
CA PHE A 110 -39.98 17.02 -57.99
C PHE A 110 -40.11 17.47 -56.54
N LYS A 111 -39.48 18.59 -56.16
CA LYS A 111 -39.56 19.13 -54.79
C LYS A 111 -41.01 19.41 -54.37
N GLN A 112 -41.81 20.05 -55.22
CA GLN A 112 -43.23 20.30 -54.91
C GLN A 112 -44.06 19.02 -54.77
N THR A 113 -43.90 18.07 -55.70
CA THR A 113 -44.72 16.85 -55.72
C THR A 113 -44.34 15.84 -54.63
N ILE A 114 -43.06 15.71 -54.27
CA ILE A 114 -42.65 14.82 -53.18
C ILE A 114 -43.04 15.36 -51.80
N LEU A 115 -43.02 16.69 -51.60
CA LEU A 115 -43.52 17.35 -50.38
C LEU A 115 -45.03 17.13 -50.17
N LEU A 116 -45.81 17.11 -51.26
CA LEU A 116 -47.25 16.81 -51.21
C LEU A 116 -47.53 15.31 -50.98
N ALA A 117 -46.69 14.41 -51.50
CA ALA A 117 -46.85 12.97 -51.36
C ALA A 117 -46.41 12.44 -49.98
N PHE A 118 -45.37 13.04 -49.39
CA PHE A 118 -44.78 12.62 -48.11
C PHE A 118 -44.66 13.81 -47.13
N PRO A 119 -45.77 14.47 -46.74
CA PRO A 119 -45.72 15.65 -45.88
C PRO A 119 -45.10 15.32 -44.51
N ASP A 120 -44.19 16.18 -44.04
CA ASP A 120 -43.47 16.02 -42.78
C ASP A 120 -44.42 16.02 -41.58
N ARG A 121 -44.69 14.83 -41.03
CA ARG A 121 -45.49 14.62 -39.81
C ARG A 121 -44.60 14.47 -38.58
N GLU A 122 -43.94 15.56 -38.19
CA GLU A 122 -43.38 15.71 -36.84
C GLU A 122 -44.02 16.93 -36.17
N ASP A 123 -44.86 16.68 -35.17
CA ASP A 123 -45.40 17.71 -34.27
C ASP A 123 -44.28 18.20 -33.33
N GLU A 124 -44.33 19.47 -32.91
CA GLU A 124 -43.45 20.03 -31.87
C GLU A 124 -43.54 19.19 -30.59
N ALA A 125 -44.75 18.71 -30.26
CA ALA A 125 -44.97 17.79 -29.14
C ALA A 125 -44.30 16.41 -29.33
N ASP A 126 -44.06 15.94 -30.57
CA ASP A 126 -43.28 14.73 -30.84
C ASP A 126 -41.78 14.97 -30.69
N VAL A 127 -41.26 16.12 -31.11
CA VAL A 127 -39.84 16.46 -30.87
C VAL A 127 -39.57 16.61 -29.36
N HIS A 128 -40.44 17.28 -28.60
CA HIS A 128 -40.37 17.31 -27.14
C HIS A 128 -40.42 15.90 -26.51
N ARG A 129 -41.28 15.00 -27.01
CA ARG A 129 -41.35 13.59 -26.56
C ARG A 129 -40.12 12.77 -26.96
N LYS A 130 -39.43 13.11 -28.05
CA LYS A 130 -38.14 12.49 -28.43
C LYS A 130 -37.01 12.98 -27.53
N LEU A 131 -36.85 14.30 -27.37
CA LEU A 131 -35.80 14.91 -26.53
C LEU A 131 -35.92 14.50 -25.06
N SER A 132 -37.12 14.52 -24.48
CA SER A 132 -37.33 14.08 -23.08
C SER A 132 -37.06 12.60 -22.82
N ARG A 133 -36.99 11.76 -23.86
CA ARG A 133 -36.61 10.33 -23.79
C ARG A 133 -35.15 10.06 -24.17
N CYS A 134 -34.45 11.05 -24.73
CA CYS A 134 -33.05 10.93 -25.13
C CYS A 134 -32.12 11.16 -23.94
N VAL A 135 -31.85 10.09 -23.20
CA VAL A 135 -30.68 10.02 -22.30
C VAL A 135 -29.39 9.77 -23.10
N LYS A 136 -28.25 9.99 -22.47
CA LYS A 136 -26.92 9.63 -23.00
C LYS A 136 -26.69 8.12 -22.93
N ASP A 137 -26.12 7.51 -23.98
CA ASP A 137 -25.69 6.10 -23.90
C ASP A 137 -24.36 5.97 -23.11
N SER A 138 -24.24 4.88 -22.37
CA SER A 138 -23.00 4.35 -21.77
C SER A 138 -21.75 4.37 -22.67
N LYS A 139 -21.88 4.22 -23.99
CA LYS A 139 -20.77 4.17 -24.96
C LYS A 139 -20.60 5.44 -25.79
N GLU A 140 -21.48 6.41 -25.66
CA GLU A 140 -21.46 7.67 -26.40
C GLU A 140 -20.49 8.68 -25.74
N SER A 141 -19.79 9.51 -26.53
CA SER A 141 -19.04 10.65 -26.00
C SER A 141 -19.98 11.79 -25.63
N TYR A 142 -19.59 12.67 -24.69
CA TYR A 142 -20.46 13.80 -24.34
C TYR A 142 -20.65 14.76 -25.52
N ASP A 143 -19.62 15.01 -26.34
CA ASP A 143 -19.75 15.80 -27.57
C ASP A 143 -20.79 15.20 -28.53
N ASN A 144 -20.74 13.89 -28.81
CA ASN A 144 -21.71 13.27 -29.73
C ASN A 144 -23.13 13.35 -29.15
N TYR A 145 -23.30 13.13 -27.85
CA TYR A 145 -24.59 13.29 -27.17
C TYR A 145 -25.11 14.73 -27.26
N VAL A 146 -24.29 15.73 -26.95
CA VAL A 146 -24.67 17.16 -26.97
C VAL A 146 -25.00 17.61 -28.40
N PHE A 147 -24.19 17.24 -29.40
CA PHE A 147 -24.47 17.59 -30.79
C PHE A 147 -25.68 16.83 -31.37
N ARG A 148 -25.91 15.57 -30.98
CA ARG A 148 -27.14 14.83 -31.32
C ARG A 148 -28.39 15.49 -30.74
N MET A 149 -28.34 15.90 -29.48
CA MET A 149 -29.43 16.62 -28.82
C MET A 149 -29.63 18.03 -29.42
N ASN A 150 -28.55 18.71 -29.82
CA ASN A 150 -28.62 19.99 -30.52
C ASN A 150 -29.29 19.84 -31.90
N ALA A 151 -28.89 18.86 -32.71
CA ALA A 151 -29.47 18.61 -34.02
C ALA A 151 -30.98 18.28 -33.93
N LEU A 152 -31.37 17.41 -32.98
CA LEU A 152 -32.78 17.10 -32.70
C LEU A 152 -33.57 18.35 -32.23
N GLY A 153 -32.94 19.23 -31.44
CA GLY A 153 -33.54 20.48 -30.99
C GLY A 153 -33.72 21.52 -32.10
N GLN A 154 -32.68 21.72 -32.91
CA GLN A 154 -32.69 22.64 -34.06
C GLN A 154 -33.69 22.18 -35.13
N LYS A 155 -33.80 20.86 -35.37
CA LYS A 155 -34.85 20.28 -36.22
C LYS A 155 -36.25 20.67 -35.75
N GLY A 156 -36.51 20.59 -34.45
CA GLY A 156 -37.76 21.04 -33.83
C GLY A 156 -37.94 22.56 -33.72
N LYS A 157 -37.01 23.37 -34.25
CA LYS A 157 -36.97 24.84 -34.11
C LYS A 157 -36.97 25.34 -32.65
N LEU A 158 -36.52 24.50 -31.72
CA LEU A 158 -36.53 24.80 -30.30
C LEU A 158 -35.45 25.83 -29.93
N SER A 159 -35.75 26.68 -28.94
CA SER A 159 -34.79 27.68 -28.45
C SER A 159 -33.61 27.02 -27.74
N SER A 160 -32.41 27.62 -27.85
CA SER A 160 -31.18 27.11 -27.24
C SER A 160 -31.34 26.82 -25.74
N ALA A 161 -32.08 27.66 -25.01
CA ALA A 161 -32.37 27.48 -23.59
C ALA A 161 -33.27 26.25 -23.30
N ALA A 162 -34.17 25.86 -24.22
CA ALA A 162 -34.93 24.62 -24.11
C ALA A 162 -34.04 23.40 -24.41
N ILE A 163 -33.20 23.47 -25.45
CA ILE A 163 -32.24 22.42 -25.81
C ILE A 163 -31.29 22.14 -24.64
N ILE A 164 -30.69 23.18 -24.05
CA ILE A 164 -29.82 23.10 -22.87
C ILE A 164 -30.51 22.38 -21.69
N LYS A 165 -31.77 22.71 -21.40
CA LYS A 165 -32.55 22.02 -20.35
C LYS A 165 -32.75 20.54 -20.64
N TYR A 166 -33.02 20.15 -21.89
CA TYR A 166 -33.12 18.73 -22.26
C TYR A 166 -31.78 18.00 -22.20
N VAL A 167 -30.68 18.62 -22.65
CA VAL A 167 -29.32 18.05 -22.53
C VAL A 167 -28.97 17.75 -21.08
N ILE A 168 -29.22 18.70 -20.17
CA ILE A 168 -28.97 18.55 -18.73
C ILE A 168 -29.90 17.48 -18.12
N SER A 169 -31.18 17.47 -18.50
CA SER A 169 -32.15 16.49 -17.99
C SER A 169 -31.84 15.04 -18.43
N GLY A 170 -31.39 14.83 -19.68
CA GLY A 170 -30.95 13.52 -20.18
C GLY A 170 -29.63 13.02 -19.58
N LEU A 171 -28.93 13.86 -18.81
CA LEU A 171 -27.77 13.50 -17.97
C LEU A 171 -28.15 13.28 -16.49
N SER A 172 -29.43 13.24 -16.12
CA SER A 172 -29.89 13.15 -14.71
C SER A 172 -29.37 11.96 -13.88
N TYR A 173 -28.89 10.90 -14.52
CA TYR A 173 -28.23 9.74 -13.86
C TYR A 173 -26.70 9.71 -14.04
N ASP A 174 -26.13 10.72 -14.71
CA ASP A 174 -24.70 10.86 -14.95
C ASP A 174 -24.00 11.51 -13.74
N VAL A 175 -22.72 11.17 -13.53
CA VAL A 175 -21.88 11.75 -12.47
C VAL A 175 -21.64 13.25 -12.67
N LEU A 176 -21.75 13.77 -13.89
CA LEU A 176 -21.61 15.19 -14.19
C LEU A 176 -22.83 16.04 -13.79
N TYR A 177 -24.01 15.43 -13.59
CA TYR A 177 -25.28 16.16 -13.42
C TYR A 177 -25.22 17.24 -12.33
N SER A 178 -24.75 16.88 -11.13
CA SER A 178 -24.69 17.78 -9.98
C SER A 178 -23.74 18.98 -10.18
N SER A 179 -22.77 18.86 -11.09
CA SER A 179 -21.81 19.94 -11.42
C SER A 179 -22.34 20.87 -12.51
N ILE A 180 -23.20 20.35 -13.39
CA ILE A 180 -23.76 21.09 -14.52
C ILE A 180 -25.07 21.80 -14.11
N ALA A 181 -25.96 21.09 -13.42
CA ALA A 181 -27.29 21.59 -13.04
C ALA A 181 -27.27 22.77 -12.03
N THR A 182 -26.09 23.12 -11.50
CA THR A 182 -25.90 24.26 -10.58
C THR A 182 -25.53 25.58 -11.27
N ARG A 183 -25.31 25.59 -12.59
CA ARG A 183 -24.94 26.77 -13.40
C ARG A 183 -25.99 27.01 -14.49
N GLN A 184 -26.15 28.27 -14.89
CA GLN A 184 -26.91 28.67 -16.08
C GLN A 184 -25.94 28.85 -17.26
N TYR A 185 -26.41 28.57 -18.47
CA TYR A 185 -25.63 28.61 -19.70
C TYR A 185 -26.43 29.34 -20.78
N ASP A 186 -25.82 30.30 -21.46
CA ASP A 186 -26.51 31.10 -22.47
C ASP A 186 -26.52 30.41 -23.84
N ASN A 187 -25.56 29.52 -24.08
CA ASN A 187 -25.42 28.79 -25.34
C ASN A 187 -24.84 27.38 -25.15
N ILE A 188 -25.01 26.53 -26.16
CA ILE A 188 -24.62 25.12 -26.08
C ILE A 188 -23.12 24.88 -26.10
N TYR A 189 -22.32 25.84 -26.58
CA TYR A 189 -20.85 25.75 -26.56
C TYR A 189 -20.27 26.04 -25.18
N GLU A 190 -20.85 26.97 -24.41
CA GLU A 190 -20.51 27.18 -22.99
C GLU A 190 -20.86 25.94 -22.15
N LEU A 191 -22.02 25.32 -22.41
CA LEU A 191 -22.39 24.04 -21.81
C LEU A 191 -21.39 22.93 -22.18
N LEU A 192 -21.00 22.84 -23.45
CA LEU A 192 -20.01 21.88 -23.94
C LEU A 192 -18.62 22.11 -23.34
N GLU A 193 -18.18 23.37 -23.20
CA GLU A 193 -16.92 23.74 -22.56
C GLU A 193 -16.94 23.37 -21.07
N GLN A 194 -18.03 23.67 -20.34
CA GLN A 194 -18.16 23.27 -18.94
C GLN A 194 -18.26 21.75 -18.79
N ILE A 195 -18.88 21.03 -19.73
CA ILE A 195 -18.87 19.56 -19.79
C ILE A 195 -17.44 19.05 -19.99
N ARG A 196 -16.68 19.57 -20.97
CA ARG A 196 -15.28 19.19 -21.21
C ARG A 196 -14.34 19.58 -20.05
N TYR A 197 -14.63 20.67 -19.35
CA TYR A 197 -13.92 21.07 -18.13
C TYR A 197 -14.21 20.11 -16.98
N CYS A 198 -15.48 19.76 -16.76
CA CYS A 198 -15.83 18.76 -15.75
C CYS A 198 -15.33 17.37 -16.13
N GLU A 199 -15.35 16.98 -17.41
CA GLU A 199 -14.81 15.72 -17.92
C GLU A 199 -13.29 15.65 -17.74
N SER A 200 -12.52 16.67 -18.13
CA SER A 200 -11.06 16.67 -17.92
C SER A 200 -10.68 16.62 -16.43
N ASN A 201 -11.39 17.34 -15.56
CA ASN A 201 -11.25 17.19 -14.10
C ASN A 201 -11.77 15.84 -13.56
N MET A 202 -12.67 15.17 -14.28
CA MET A 202 -13.07 13.78 -14.01
C MET A 202 -12.10 12.74 -14.58
N VAL A 203 -11.31 13.03 -15.62
CA VAL A 203 -10.20 12.18 -16.11
C VAL A 203 -9.04 12.20 -15.11
N VAL A 204 -8.85 13.30 -14.38
CA VAL A 204 -8.01 13.34 -13.17
C VAL A 204 -8.58 12.49 -12.02
N SER A 205 -9.86 12.11 -12.07
CA SER A 205 -10.61 11.49 -10.96
C SER A 205 -11.20 10.08 -11.21
N ARG A 206 -11.16 9.55 -12.45
CA ARG A 206 -11.56 8.18 -12.81
C ARG A 206 -10.71 7.62 -13.97
N PRO A 207 -10.25 6.36 -13.90
CA PRO A 207 -9.45 5.75 -14.97
C PRO A 207 -10.33 5.29 -16.15
N GLY A 208 -10.13 5.90 -17.31
CA GLY A 208 -10.69 5.44 -18.60
C GLY A 208 -9.63 4.76 -19.46
N ALA A 209 -9.99 3.66 -20.15
CA ALA A 209 -9.05 2.87 -20.94
C ALA A 209 -9.47 2.76 -22.41
N SER A 210 -8.65 3.30 -23.31
CA SER A 210 -8.58 2.87 -24.72
C SER A 210 -7.23 3.14 -25.41
N ALA A 211 -6.20 3.60 -24.69
CA ALA A 211 -4.85 3.09 -24.97
C ALA A 211 -4.73 1.66 -24.42
N LYS A 212 -3.79 0.85 -24.93
CA LYS A 212 -3.38 -0.40 -24.27
C LYS A 212 -2.48 -0.11 -23.05
N SER A 213 -2.98 0.70 -22.12
CA SER A 213 -2.33 0.95 -20.82
C SER A 213 -2.80 -0.08 -19.79
N SER A 214 -1.89 -0.53 -18.93
CA SER A 214 -2.22 -1.46 -17.86
C SER A 214 -3.22 -0.84 -16.89
N LYS A 215 -4.24 -1.63 -16.49
CA LYS A 215 -5.11 -1.25 -15.36
C LYS A 215 -4.21 -1.08 -14.14
N LYS A 216 -4.02 0.16 -13.69
CA LYS A 216 -3.16 0.47 -12.54
C LYS A 216 -3.86 -0.03 -11.27
N GLU A 217 -3.33 -1.11 -10.70
CA GLU A 217 -3.90 -1.81 -9.55
C GLU A 217 -4.15 -0.84 -8.39
N PRO A 218 -5.34 -0.86 -7.74
CA PRO A 218 -5.65 -0.02 -6.61
C PRO A 218 -4.64 -0.23 -5.47
N LEU A 219 -3.80 0.76 -5.23
CA LEU A 219 -2.81 0.77 -4.16
C LEU A 219 -3.51 0.94 -2.81
N VAL A 220 -3.34 -0.03 -1.92
CA VAL A 220 -3.65 0.11 -0.49
C VAL A 220 -2.33 0.19 0.27
N VAL A 221 -2.17 1.27 1.03
CA VAL A 221 -1.01 1.48 1.91
C VAL A 221 -1.39 1.06 3.32
N ILE A 222 -0.51 0.39 4.05
CA ILE A 222 -0.84 -0.27 5.32
C ILE A 222 0.23 0.04 6.37
N ASP A 223 -0.17 0.64 7.47
CA ASP A 223 0.65 0.72 8.68
C ASP A 223 0.67 -0.65 9.36
N LEU A 224 1.85 -1.27 9.33
CA LEU A 224 2.06 -2.66 9.73
C LEU A 224 1.93 -2.84 11.25
N LEU A 225 2.17 -1.80 12.04
CA LEU A 225 2.24 -1.89 13.50
C LEU A 225 0.90 -1.67 14.20
N THR A 226 -0.11 -1.12 13.53
CA THR A 226 -1.48 -1.07 14.08
C THR A 226 -2.36 -2.24 13.64
N VAL A 227 -2.16 -2.85 12.46
CA VAL A 227 -2.91 -4.08 12.10
C VAL A 227 -2.53 -5.30 12.95
N ILE A 228 -1.39 -5.27 13.66
CA ILE A 228 -0.91 -6.39 14.48
C ILE A 228 -1.88 -6.80 15.60
N SER A 229 -2.62 -5.87 16.22
CA SER A 229 -3.60 -6.21 17.27
C SER A 229 -4.82 -6.96 16.74
N SER A 230 -5.08 -6.85 15.43
CA SER A 230 -6.20 -7.53 14.76
C SER A 230 -5.75 -8.89 14.22
N LEU A 231 -4.51 -9.00 13.72
CA LEU A 231 -3.93 -10.22 13.14
C LEU A 231 -3.35 -11.21 14.17
N SER A 232 -2.98 -10.75 15.36
CA SER A 232 -2.39 -11.58 16.44
C SER A 232 -3.35 -12.56 17.13
N GLY A 233 -4.64 -12.56 16.78
CA GLY A 233 -5.64 -13.45 17.36
C GLY A 233 -6.22 -12.98 18.71
N PRO A 234 -6.96 -13.86 19.42
CA PRO A 234 -7.65 -13.53 20.67
C PRO A 234 -6.73 -12.91 21.74
N THR A 235 -7.21 -11.83 22.37
CA THR A 235 -6.39 -11.06 23.33
C THR A 235 -6.25 -11.73 24.70
N ASP A 236 -7.08 -12.72 25.03
CA ASP A 236 -6.97 -13.56 26.22
C ASP A 236 -6.05 -14.78 26.01
N GLU A 237 -5.80 -15.22 24.77
CA GLU A 237 -4.75 -16.20 24.44
C GLU A 237 -3.33 -15.62 24.56
N GLN A 238 -3.16 -14.28 24.57
CA GLN A 238 -1.82 -13.67 24.51
C GLN A 238 -0.95 -13.92 25.75
N ILE A 239 -1.56 -14.10 26.94
CA ILE A 239 -0.81 -14.31 28.20
C ILE A 239 -0.09 -15.67 28.27
N TYR A 240 -0.40 -16.61 27.38
CA TYR A 240 0.22 -17.94 27.40
C TYR A 240 1.50 -18.01 26.54
N GLY A 241 1.99 -16.88 26.00
CA GLY A 241 3.05 -16.86 24.98
C GLY A 241 2.52 -16.96 23.53
N CYS A 242 1.22 -16.71 23.34
CA CYS A 242 0.54 -16.65 22.04
C CYS A 242 0.50 -17.95 21.23
N ARG A 243 -0.31 -17.95 20.15
CA ARG A 243 -0.48 -19.07 19.22
C ARG A 243 0.08 -18.67 17.85
N ASN A 244 1.41 -18.61 17.80
CA ASN A 244 2.16 -17.86 16.80
C ASN A 244 1.94 -18.40 15.38
N GLN A 245 1.74 -19.71 15.24
CA GLN A 245 1.48 -20.39 13.97
C GLN A 245 0.16 -19.98 13.30
N PHE A 246 -0.85 -19.49 14.04
CA PHE A 246 -2.09 -18.99 13.44
C PHE A 246 -1.96 -17.55 12.94
N ALA A 247 -1.10 -16.72 13.52
CA ALA A 247 -0.94 -15.33 13.09
C ALA A 247 -0.29 -15.21 11.71
N GLU A 248 0.65 -16.11 11.37
CA GLU A 248 1.15 -16.32 10.00
C GLU A 248 0.01 -16.61 9.03
N SER A 249 -0.89 -17.52 9.41
CA SER A 249 -2.08 -17.86 8.60
C SER A 249 -3.06 -16.69 8.49
N HIS A 250 -3.28 -15.91 9.54
CA HIS A 250 -4.13 -14.71 9.52
C HIS A 250 -3.53 -13.60 8.65
N ALA A 251 -2.23 -13.33 8.77
CA ALA A 251 -1.53 -12.32 7.98
C ALA A 251 -1.49 -12.69 6.50
N GLY A 252 -1.20 -13.96 6.18
CA GLY A 252 -1.28 -14.49 4.82
C GLY A 252 -2.69 -14.34 4.23
N GLN A 253 -3.72 -14.89 4.88
CA GLN A 253 -5.10 -14.81 4.42
C GLN A 253 -5.62 -13.36 4.28
N PHE A 254 -5.19 -12.44 5.16
CA PHE A 254 -5.52 -11.02 5.04
C PHE A 254 -4.92 -10.39 3.78
N CYS A 255 -3.63 -10.66 3.49
CA CYS A 255 -2.99 -10.17 2.28
C CYS A 255 -3.61 -10.79 1.02
N ASP A 256 -3.79 -12.11 1.02
CA ASP A 256 -4.33 -12.86 -0.11
C ASP A 256 -5.73 -12.38 -0.50
N ARG A 257 -6.65 -12.22 0.47
CA ARG A 257 -8.01 -11.69 0.22
C ARG A 257 -8.02 -10.27 -0.35
N MET A 258 -7.04 -9.44 0.01
CA MET A 258 -6.91 -8.10 -0.55
C MET A 258 -6.39 -8.14 -2.00
N ILE A 259 -5.45 -9.03 -2.29
CA ILE A 259 -4.88 -9.24 -3.64
C ILE A 259 -5.90 -9.90 -4.58
N GLU A 260 -6.70 -10.85 -4.08
CA GLU A 260 -7.86 -11.44 -4.75
C GLU A 260 -8.91 -10.37 -5.11
N ALA A 261 -9.09 -9.36 -4.25
CA ALA A 261 -9.91 -8.17 -4.54
C ALA A 261 -9.22 -7.15 -5.48
N GLY A 262 -8.03 -7.46 -6.00
CA GLY A 262 -7.26 -6.66 -6.95
C GLY A 262 -6.38 -5.57 -6.32
N ALA A 263 -6.19 -5.54 -5.01
CA ALA A 263 -5.40 -4.51 -4.34
C ALA A 263 -3.90 -4.81 -4.37
N ARG A 264 -3.09 -3.82 -4.77
CA ARG A 264 -1.62 -3.87 -4.64
C ARG A 264 -1.22 -3.32 -3.27
N LEU A 265 -0.51 -4.11 -2.49
CA LEU A 265 -0.19 -3.80 -1.10
C LEU A 265 1.19 -3.16 -0.93
N VAL A 266 1.24 -2.06 -0.18
CA VAL A 266 2.49 -1.45 0.30
C VAL A 266 2.40 -1.25 1.80
N PHE A 267 3.34 -1.82 2.54
CA PHE A 267 3.37 -1.80 3.99
C PHE A 267 4.43 -0.82 4.50
N PHE A 268 4.13 -0.10 5.58
CA PHE A 268 5.05 0.82 6.24
C PHE A 268 5.31 0.36 7.69
N ILE A 269 6.56 0.45 8.13
CA ILE A 269 6.99 0.14 9.51
C ILE A 269 7.98 1.20 10.03
N ASP A 270 7.86 1.52 11.33
CA ASP A 270 8.80 2.39 12.05
C ASP A 270 10.24 1.87 11.97
N GLY A 271 11.14 2.63 11.36
CA GLY A 271 12.59 2.40 11.39
C GLY A 271 13.24 3.10 12.58
N MET A 272 13.61 4.37 12.40
CA MET A 272 14.25 5.15 13.46
C MET A 272 13.23 5.67 14.49
N LEU A 273 13.44 5.33 15.77
CA LEU A 273 12.80 6.09 16.85
C LEU A 273 13.47 7.47 16.94
N GLN A 274 12.72 8.54 16.73
CA GLN A 274 13.23 9.91 16.81
C GLN A 274 13.60 10.29 18.26
N VAL A 275 14.66 11.10 18.42
CA VAL A 275 15.31 11.40 19.71
C VAL A 275 14.34 12.08 20.68
N GLU A 276 13.48 12.95 20.16
CA GLU A 276 12.43 13.70 20.85
C GLU A 276 11.39 12.76 21.48
N LYS A 277 11.17 11.59 20.87
CA LYS A 277 10.24 10.56 21.35
C LYS A 277 10.86 9.60 22.37
N TYR A 278 12.18 9.62 22.61
CA TYR A 278 12.86 8.72 23.56
C TYR A 278 12.22 8.69 24.96
N ARG A 279 11.97 9.87 25.55
CA ARG A 279 11.34 9.96 26.89
C ARG A 279 9.93 9.35 26.93
N HIS A 280 9.15 9.58 25.88
CA HIS A 280 7.80 9.03 25.76
C HIS A 280 7.82 7.52 25.51
N TRP A 281 8.78 7.03 24.73
CA TRP A 281 9.00 5.60 24.48
C TRP A 281 9.37 4.86 25.78
N ILE A 282 10.31 5.41 26.58
CA ILE A 282 10.70 4.89 27.90
C ILE A 282 9.47 4.77 28.82
N GLN A 283 8.70 5.86 28.96
CA GLN A 283 7.47 5.86 29.77
C GLN A 283 6.44 4.82 29.29
N ARG A 284 6.32 4.63 27.97
CA ARG A 284 5.45 3.62 27.36
C ARG A 284 5.94 2.20 27.64
N GLN A 285 7.25 1.92 27.60
CA GLN A 285 7.78 0.58 27.88
C GLN A 285 7.75 0.23 29.38
N GLU A 286 8.02 1.18 30.29
CA GLU A 286 7.85 0.96 31.74
C GLU A 286 6.39 0.64 32.08
N LYS A 287 5.43 1.36 31.50
CA LYS A 287 4.01 1.04 31.65
C LYS A 287 3.69 -0.38 31.18
N VAL A 288 4.15 -0.76 29.98
CA VAL A 288 3.96 -2.12 29.44
C VAL A 288 4.61 -3.18 30.36
N TYR A 289 5.82 -2.94 30.86
CA TYR A 289 6.50 -3.85 31.80
C TYR A 289 5.67 -4.06 33.08
N VAL A 290 5.19 -2.97 33.72
CA VAL A 290 4.38 -3.05 34.95
C VAL A 290 3.02 -3.70 34.70
N GLU A 291 2.37 -3.45 33.56
CA GLU A 291 1.10 -4.11 33.19
C GLU A 291 1.30 -5.60 32.89
N CYS A 292 2.41 -5.96 32.23
CA CYS A 292 2.79 -7.36 32.00
C CYS A 292 3.06 -8.10 33.32
N LEU A 293 3.81 -7.47 34.23
CA LEU A 293 4.19 -8.05 35.52
C LEU A 293 2.95 -8.35 36.37
N LYS A 294 2.00 -7.41 36.46
CA LYS A 294 0.73 -7.59 37.17
C LYS A 294 -0.08 -8.78 36.66
N LYS A 295 -0.12 -9.01 35.34
CA LYS A 295 -0.82 -10.18 34.76
C LYS A 295 -0.16 -11.50 35.13
N VAL A 296 1.17 -11.53 35.17
CA VAL A 296 1.93 -12.71 35.60
C VAL A 296 1.75 -12.96 37.11
N GLU A 297 1.67 -11.91 37.92
CA GLU A 297 1.35 -12.01 39.36
C GLU A 297 -0.10 -12.46 39.62
N ASP A 298 -1.09 -11.81 39.00
CA ASP A 298 -2.52 -12.14 39.15
C ASP A 298 -2.82 -13.59 38.72
N SER A 299 -2.09 -14.12 37.72
CA SER A 299 -2.20 -15.54 37.32
C SER A 299 -2.03 -16.51 38.51
N SER A 300 -1.16 -16.16 39.46
CA SER A 300 -0.91 -16.98 40.66
C SER A 300 -1.99 -16.88 41.75
N ARG A 301 -2.93 -15.92 41.64
CA ARG A 301 -3.91 -15.58 42.69
C ARG A 301 -5.37 -15.86 42.33
N GLY A 302 -5.66 -16.24 41.08
CA GLY A 302 -6.97 -16.74 40.67
C GLY A 302 -7.41 -16.24 39.29
N PHE A 303 -7.81 -17.18 38.42
CA PHE A 303 -8.16 -16.87 37.04
C PHE A 303 -9.44 -16.02 36.92
N LYS A 304 -9.29 -14.80 36.36
CA LYS A 304 -10.39 -13.97 35.88
C LYS A 304 -10.12 -13.60 34.43
N GLN A 305 -10.69 -14.36 33.48
CA GLN A 305 -10.45 -14.20 32.03
C GLN A 305 -10.55 -12.73 31.54
N ARG A 306 -11.43 -11.93 32.15
CA ARG A 306 -11.64 -10.50 31.81
C ARG A 306 -10.48 -9.55 32.15
N SER A 307 -9.52 -9.90 33.02
CA SER A 307 -8.39 -9.02 33.38
C SER A 307 -7.12 -9.23 32.54
N ILE A 308 -7.15 -10.21 31.63
CA ILE A 308 -5.95 -10.70 30.92
C ILE A 308 -5.63 -9.87 29.66
N GLY A 309 -6.64 -9.26 29.03
CA GLY A 309 -6.52 -8.56 27.75
C GLY A 309 -5.52 -7.39 27.77
N GLY A 310 -4.82 -7.18 26.65
CA GLY A 310 -3.85 -6.09 26.46
C GLY A 310 -2.61 -6.53 25.69
N ASN A 311 -1.85 -5.58 25.16
CA ASN A 311 -0.83 -5.79 24.13
C ASN A 311 0.47 -6.41 24.70
N VAL A 312 0.46 -7.73 24.91
CA VAL A 312 1.52 -8.47 25.63
C VAL A 312 2.65 -8.95 24.71
N THR A 313 2.36 -9.27 23.45
CA THR A 313 3.35 -9.85 22.52
C THR A 313 3.43 -9.02 21.24
N LYS A 314 4.65 -8.69 20.82
CA LYS A 314 4.89 -8.03 19.51
C LYS A 314 5.89 -8.77 18.62
N HIS A 315 7.08 -9.11 19.09
CA HIS A 315 8.20 -9.48 18.19
C HIS A 315 7.94 -10.72 17.30
N ALA A 316 7.51 -11.87 17.86
CA ALA A 316 7.19 -13.05 17.06
C ALA A 316 6.05 -12.81 16.03
N PHE A 317 5.05 -12.00 16.40
CA PHE A 317 3.97 -11.57 15.49
C PHE A 317 4.45 -10.57 14.42
N ILE A 318 5.32 -9.62 14.78
CA ILE A 318 5.97 -8.71 13.82
C ILE A 318 6.71 -9.53 12.78
N SER A 319 7.43 -10.58 13.19
CA SER A 319 8.18 -11.45 12.27
C SER A 319 7.26 -12.11 11.21
N ALA A 320 6.20 -12.78 11.65
CA ALA A 320 5.22 -13.40 10.74
C ALA A 320 4.52 -12.36 9.82
N LEU A 321 4.24 -11.17 10.34
CA LEU A 321 3.58 -10.09 9.62
C LEU A 321 4.52 -9.36 8.63
N VAL A 322 5.80 -9.21 8.96
CA VAL A 322 6.87 -8.69 8.08
C VAL A 322 7.13 -9.66 6.93
N ALA A 323 7.23 -10.96 7.22
CA ALA A 323 7.36 -12.00 6.20
C ALA A 323 6.17 -12.01 5.24
N ALA A 324 4.93 -11.97 5.77
CA ALA A 324 3.73 -11.82 4.94
C ALA A 324 3.77 -10.54 4.09
N ALA A 325 4.16 -9.40 4.66
CA ALA A 325 4.26 -8.12 3.97
C ALA A 325 5.28 -8.10 2.81
N ARG A 326 6.37 -8.88 2.92
CA ARG A 326 7.35 -9.08 1.83
C ARG A 326 6.90 -10.09 0.79
N ASN A 327 6.39 -11.23 1.22
CA ASN A 327 5.95 -12.31 0.32
C ASN A 327 4.69 -11.95 -0.48
N LYS A 328 3.94 -10.92 -0.06
CA LYS A 328 2.64 -10.53 -0.65
C LYS A 328 2.57 -9.04 -1.05
N GLY A 329 3.65 -8.27 -0.94
CA GLY A 329 3.62 -6.82 -1.21
C GLY A 329 4.99 -6.17 -1.14
N THR A 330 5.01 -4.84 -1.05
CA THR A 330 6.25 -4.08 -0.83
C THR A 330 6.31 -3.58 0.61
N LEU A 331 7.30 -4.02 1.38
CA LEU A 331 7.60 -3.42 2.68
C LEU A 331 8.49 -2.19 2.53
N LYS A 332 8.18 -1.13 3.28
CA LYS A 332 8.95 0.11 3.40
C LYS A 332 9.21 0.46 4.85
N THR A 333 10.38 1.05 5.11
CA THR A 333 10.83 1.46 6.43
C THR A 333 11.17 2.94 6.42
N SER A 334 10.54 3.70 7.31
CA SER A 334 10.83 5.13 7.48
C SER A 334 12.02 5.32 8.41
N TYR A 335 13.09 5.95 7.92
CA TYR A 335 14.33 6.18 8.68
C TYR A 335 14.54 7.66 9.01
N ASP A 336 14.48 8.53 8.01
CA ASP A 336 14.95 9.92 8.12
C ASP A 336 13.81 10.92 8.44
N VAL A 337 12.58 10.42 8.54
CA VAL A 337 11.38 11.12 9.02
C VAL A 337 10.48 10.16 9.82
N GLU A 338 9.38 10.66 10.37
CA GLU A 338 8.38 9.82 11.02
C GLU A 338 7.55 9.02 10.01
N CYS A 339 7.27 7.76 10.35
CA CYS A 339 6.58 6.80 9.48
C CYS A 339 5.24 7.31 8.97
N ASP A 340 4.47 8.01 9.81
CA ASP A 340 3.16 8.53 9.45
C ASP A 340 3.23 9.55 8.30
N ARG A 341 4.25 10.41 8.35
CA ARG A 341 4.52 11.45 7.35
C ARG A 341 4.97 10.84 6.02
N GLU A 342 5.86 9.84 6.06
CA GLU A 342 6.28 9.13 4.84
C GLU A 342 5.15 8.31 4.22
N MET A 343 4.35 7.63 5.03
CA MET A 343 3.20 6.86 4.57
C MET A 343 2.15 7.78 3.92
N ALA A 344 1.86 8.95 4.50
CA ALA A 344 0.97 9.95 3.92
C ALA A 344 1.52 10.53 2.60
N ALA A 345 2.80 10.91 2.56
CA ALA A 345 3.45 11.44 1.36
C ALA A 345 3.52 10.41 0.23
N TYR A 346 3.82 9.15 0.55
CA TYR A 346 3.79 8.04 -0.40
C TYR A 346 2.37 7.79 -0.95
N ALA A 347 1.37 7.74 -0.07
CA ALA A 347 -0.03 7.56 -0.46
C ALA A 347 -0.54 8.69 -1.38
N ARG A 348 -0.14 9.94 -1.10
CA ARG A 348 -0.40 11.10 -1.98
C ARG A 348 0.31 10.94 -3.32
N LYS A 349 1.64 10.75 -3.32
CA LYS A 349 2.51 10.68 -4.51
C LYS A 349 2.13 9.54 -5.47
N HIS A 350 1.69 8.40 -4.94
CA HIS A 350 1.34 7.22 -5.74
C HIS A 350 -0.17 7.07 -6.00
N ASN A 351 -0.98 8.05 -5.60
CA ASN A 351 -2.46 8.07 -5.71
C ASN A 351 -3.11 6.79 -5.15
N ALA A 352 -2.85 6.51 -3.86
CA ALA A 352 -3.41 5.37 -3.16
C ALA A 352 -4.94 5.45 -3.03
N LEU A 353 -5.61 4.31 -3.14
CA LEU A 353 -7.04 4.16 -2.85
C LEU A 353 -7.32 4.43 -1.37
N ALA A 354 -6.49 3.88 -0.49
CA ALA A 354 -6.65 3.96 0.95
C ALA A 354 -5.34 3.80 1.72
N ILE A 355 -5.33 4.32 2.95
CA ILE A 355 -4.40 3.96 4.02
C ILE A 355 -5.17 3.15 5.07
N ILE A 356 -4.65 1.98 5.46
CA ILE A 356 -5.09 1.24 6.65
C ILE A 356 -4.18 1.64 7.81
N THR A 357 -4.74 2.20 8.89
CA THR A 357 -3.98 2.67 10.06
C THR A 357 -4.86 2.78 11.31
N GLY A 358 -4.22 2.86 12.47
CA GLY A 358 -4.85 3.12 13.76
C GLY A 358 -4.74 4.58 14.23
N ASP A 359 -4.01 5.44 13.51
CA ASP A 359 -3.79 6.83 13.93
C ASP A 359 -4.74 7.83 13.24
N SER A 360 -5.41 8.65 14.05
CA SER A 360 -6.33 9.68 13.60
C SER A 360 -5.67 10.85 12.86
N ASP A 361 -4.35 11.05 13.01
CA ASP A 361 -3.64 12.17 12.37
C ASP A 361 -3.64 12.09 10.83
N PHE A 362 -3.97 10.93 10.25
CA PHE A 362 -4.26 10.77 8.82
C PHE A 362 -5.48 11.57 8.32
N LEU A 363 -6.35 12.02 9.22
CA LEU A 363 -7.39 13.00 8.92
C LEU A 363 -6.83 14.43 8.71
N ILE A 364 -5.63 14.72 9.23
CA ILE A 364 -4.97 16.03 9.11
C ILE A 364 -4.17 16.11 7.80
N PHE A 365 -3.42 15.05 7.45
CA PHE A 365 -2.64 14.97 6.21
C PHE A 365 -3.49 15.18 4.94
N GLU A 366 -2.89 15.84 3.94
CA GLU A 366 -3.52 16.14 2.65
C GLU A 366 -3.33 15.01 1.62
N GLY A 367 -4.41 14.60 0.96
CA GLY A 367 -4.38 13.63 -0.14
C GLY A 367 -5.74 13.00 -0.43
N ASN A 368 -5.92 12.42 -1.62
CA ASN A 368 -7.19 11.86 -2.09
C ASN A 368 -7.47 10.42 -1.61
N PHE A 369 -6.56 9.83 -0.83
CA PHE A 369 -6.71 8.50 -0.25
C PHE A 369 -7.81 8.46 0.83
N ARG A 370 -8.54 7.33 0.89
CA ARG A 370 -9.42 6.98 2.02
C ARG A 370 -8.60 6.62 3.26
N ILE A 371 -9.23 6.66 4.43
CA ILE A 371 -8.60 6.27 5.70
C ILE A 371 -9.44 5.15 6.31
N TRP A 372 -8.86 3.97 6.47
CA TRP A 372 -9.53 2.76 6.93
C TRP A 372 -8.96 2.35 8.30
N SER A 373 -9.83 2.17 9.29
CA SER A 373 -9.44 1.83 10.66
C SER A 373 -8.82 0.43 10.72
N SER A 374 -7.61 0.30 11.27
CA SER A 374 -7.05 -1.02 11.63
C SER A 374 -7.68 -1.58 12.91
N LEU A 375 -8.22 -0.71 13.77
CA LEU A 375 -8.86 -1.03 15.05
C LEU A 375 -10.26 -1.65 14.89
N ASP A 376 -10.97 -1.31 13.80
CA ASP A 376 -12.30 -1.83 13.48
C ASP A 376 -12.26 -2.99 12.46
N LEU A 377 -11.06 -3.53 12.16
CA LEU A 377 -10.84 -4.48 11.07
C LEU A 377 -11.39 -5.88 11.39
N ASN A 378 -12.44 -6.28 10.67
CA ASN A 378 -13.03 -7.61 10.75
C ASN A 378 -12.43 -8.54 9.68
N LEU A 379 -11.43 -9.35 10.07
CA LEU A 379 -10.74 -10.29 9.18
C LEU A 379 -11.65 -11.37 8.57
N ARG A 380 -12.72 -11.78 9.28
CA ARG A 380 -13.65 -12.80 8.78
C ARG A 380 -14.41 -12.29 7.55
N HIS A 381 -14.89 -11.05 7.62
CA HIS A 381 -15.75 -10.42 6.62
C HIS A 381 -15.05 -9.39 5.73
N MET A 382 -13.74 -9.16 5.91
CA MET A 382 -12.93 -8.17 5.19
C MET A 382 -13.55 -6.77 5.13
N ASN A 383 -14.07 -6.30 6.28
CA ASN A 383 -14.65 -4.96 6.40
C ASN A 383 -14.08 -4.19 7.60
N THR A 384 -14.21 -2.86 7.55
CA THR A 384 -13.80 -1.93 8.60
C THR A 384 -14.52 -0.58 8.43
N LYS A 385 -14.32 0.36 9.36
CA LYS A 385 -14.85 1.73 9.27
C LYS A 385 -13.91 2.64 8.47
N GLU A 386 -14.49 3.53 7.66
CA GLU A 386 -13.79 4.65 7.03
C GLU A 386 -13.86 5.90 7.92
N TRP A 387 -12.73 6.55 8.17
CA TRP A 387 -12.67 7.86 8.80
C TRP A 387 -12.70 8.96 7.74
N ASN A 388 -13.81 9.71 7.67
CA ASN A 388 -14.10 10.57 6.53
C ASN A 388 -13.63 12.02 6.74
N ARG A 389 -12.44 12.36 6.20
CA ARG A 389 -11.84 13.72 6.27
C ARG A 389 -12.79 14.84 5.85
N GLY A 390 -13.58 14.64 4.79
CA GLY A 390 -14.54 15.63 4.29
C GLY A 390 -15.68 15.95 5.27
N LYS A 391 -16.14 14.96 6.06
CA LYS A 391 -17.11 15.19 7.15
C LYS A 391 -16.48 15.96 8.30
N LEU A 392 -15.23 15.66 8.67
CA LEU A 392 -14.50 16.38 9.74
C LEU A 392 -14.31 17.86 9.37
N LEU A 393 -13.80 18.14 8.16
CA LEU A 393 -13.62 19.49 7.63
C LEU A 393 -14.91 20.33 7.72
N ARG A 394 -16.04 19.77 7.25
CA ARG A 394 -17.35 20.44 7.33
C ARG A 394 -17.84 20.64 8.77
N ALA A 395 -17.67 19.64 9.65
CA ALA A 395 -18.08 19.74 11.05
C ALA A 395 -17.27 20.78 11.84
N LEU A 396 -16.01 21.02 11.45
CA LEU A 396 -15.14 22.05 12.03
C LEU A 396 -15.21 23.39 11.26
N GLY A 397 -15.94 23.48 10.15
CA GLY A 397 -15.95 24.66 9.28
C GLY A 397 -14.56 25.07 8.76
N LEU A 398 -13.65 24.09 8.55
CA LEU A 398 -12.27 24.30 8.13
C LEU A 398 -12.02 23.85 6.69
N CYS A 399 -11.04 24.44 6.02
CA CYS A 399 -10.46 23.94 4.78
C CYS A 399 -9.17 23.12 5.04
N GLN A 400 -8.71 22.36 4.04
CA GLN A 400 -7.55 21.47 4.19
C GLN A 400 -6.27 22.21 4.66
N LYS A 401 -6.04 23.43 4.16
CA LYS A 401 -4.89 24.27 4.55
C LYS A 401 -4.93 24.74 6.00
N GLN A 402 -6.07 24.68 6.68
CA GLN A 402 -6.23 25.04 8.09
C GLN A 402 -5.96 23.86 9.05
N MET A 403 -6.02 22.62 8.55
CA MET A 403 -5.90 21.41 9.39
C MET A 403 -4.56 21.27 10.13
N PRO A 404 -3.38 21.59 9.55
CA PRO A 404 -2.10 21.52 10.27
C PRO A 404 -2.04 22.47 11.48
N PHE A 405 -2.55 23.69 11.35
CA PHE A 405 -2.68 24.63 12.47
C PHE A 405 -3.70 24.15 13.51
N PHE A 406 -4.85 23.62 13.07
CA PHE A 406 -5.83 23.01 13.97
C PHE A 406 -5.23 21.88 14.80
N ALA A 407 -4.47 20.96 14.20
CA ALA A 407 -3.85 19.84 14.90
C ALA A 407 -2.77 20.31 15.89
N ALA A 408 -1.89 21.24 15.48
CA ALA A 408 -0.85 21.78 16.36
C ALA A 408 -1.42 22.57 17.56
N ILE A 409 -2.57 23.24 17.41
CA ILE A 409 -3.24 23.98 18.50
C ILE A 409 -4.10 23.05 19.38
N ALA A 410 -4.72 22.03 18.78
CA ALA A 410 -5.34 20.92 19.51
C ALA A 410 -4.29 20.07 20.25
N GLY A 411 -3.02 20.20 19.90
CA GLY A 411 -1.87 19.56 20.52
C GLY A 411 -1.67 18.13 20.01
N ASN A 412 -0.63 17.93 19.23
CA ASN A 412 -0.21 16.66 18.63
C ASN A 412 1.05 16.11 19.32
N ASP A 413 1.67 15.06 18.76
CA ASP A 413 2.82 14.41 19.39
C ASP A 413 4.10 15.28 19.37
N GLN A 414 4.20 16.22 18.42
CA GLN A 414 5.29 17.20 18.31
C GLN A 414 5.14 18.37 19.30
N PHE A 415 3.90 18.81 19.56
CA PHE A 415 3.63 19.96 20.42
C PHE A 415 2.35 19.77 21.24
N ARG A 416 2.49 19.58 22.55
CA ARG A 416 1.38 19.24 23.46
C ARG A 416 0.80 20.42 24.27
N LYS A 417 1.25 21.66 24.06
CA LYS A 417 0.66 22.82 24.77
C LYS A 417 -0.66 23.21 24.09
N ARG A 418 -1.72 23.40 24.88
CA ARG A 418 -3.05 23.85 24.41
C ARG A 418 -3.33 25.26 24.94
N PRO A 419 -4.09 26.11 24.20
CA PRO A 419 -4.47 27.43 24.70
C PRO A 419 -5.32 27.38 25.97
N GLY A 420 -5.12 28.36 26.86
CA GLY A 420 -5.93 28.48 28.08
C GLY A 420 -7.42 28.62 27.77
N GLY A 421 -8.26 27.82 28.44
CA GLY A 421 -9.72 27.79 28.26
C GLY A 421 -10.24 26.94 27.09
N MET A 422 -9.37 26.51 26.17
CA MET A 422 -9.77 25.82 24.93
C MET A 422 -9.97 24.31 25.17
N ARG A 423 -11.20 23.91 25.51
CA ARG A 423 -11.53 22.54 25.95
C ARG A 423 -12.14 21.62 24.87
N SER A 424 -12.50 22.13 23.70
CA SER A 424 -13.13 21.36 22.63
C SER A 424 -12.51 21.60 21.26
N LEU A 425 -12.58 20.61 20.35
CA LEU A 425 -12.08 20.75 18.98
C LEU A 425 -12.73 21.92 18.24
N GLU A 426 -14.02 22.18 18.43
CA GLU A 426 -14.68 23.36 17.83
C GLU A 426 -14.18 24.69 18.42
N SER A 427 -13.72 24.75 19.67
CA SER A 427 -13.03 25.95 20.18
C SER A 427 -11.63 26.15 19.56
N VAL A 428 -10.94 25.06 19.19
CA VAL A 428 -9.69 25.12 18.40
C VAL A 428 -9.97 25.60 16.98
N ALA A 429 -10.93 24.96 16.30
CA ALA A 429 -11.30 25.31 14.93
C ALA A 429 -11.77 26.76 14.83
N ARG A 430 -12.54 27.27 15.80
CA ARG A 430 -12.90 28.69 15.84
C ARG A 430 -11.69 29.61 15.89
N ARG A 431 -10.69 29.36 16.74
CA ARG A 431 -9.47 30.19 16.80
C ARG A 431 -8.66 30.14 15.50
N VAL A 432 -8.66 29.01 14.81
CA VAL A 432 -8.05 28.85 13.47
C VAL A 432 -8.79 29.67 12.40
N ARG A 433 -10.13 29.75 12.47
CA ARG A 433 -10.98 30.60 11.61
C ARG A 433 -10.81 32.09 11.94
N GLU A 434 -10.88 32.46 13.23
CA GLU A 434 -10.71 33.83 13.76
C GLU A 434 -9.39 34.48 13.33
N LEU A 435 -8.29 33.71 13.30
CA LEU A 435 -6.96 34.19 12.93
C LEU A 435 -6.56 33.86 11.48
N ASN A 436 -7.46 33.27 10.69
CA ASN A 436 -7.23 32.83 9.30
C ASN A 436 -5.90 32.07 9.08
N LEU A 437 -5.64 31.05 9.92
CA LEU A 437 -4.35 30.35 9.93
C LEU A 437 -4.25 29.34 8.78
N LEU A 438 -3.41 29.62 7.78
CA LEU A 438 -3.28 28.84 6.55
C LEU A 438 -1.86 28.29 6.39
N HIS A 439 -1.73 26.97 6.30
CA HIS A 439 -0.45 26.28 6.10
C HIS A 439 0.27 26.78 4.84
N ARG A 440 1.60 26.94 4.94
CA ARG A 440 2.50 27.62 3.97
C ARG A 440 2.19 29.08 3.64
N SER A 441 1.14 29.71 4.21
CA SER A 441 0.80 31.11 3.96
C SER A 441 0.90 31.99 5.21
N THR A 442 0.61 31.46 6.39
CA THR A 442 0.68 32.17 7.67
C THR A 442 2.06 31.97 8.32
N ARG A 443 2.87 33.03 8.39
CA ARG A 443 4.16 33.03 9.09
C ARG A 443 3.95 33.02 10.61
N ILE A 444 4.63 32.11 11.31
CA ILE A 444 4.54 31.99 12.77
C ILE A 444 5.43 33.05 13.44
N THR A 445 4.82 34.02 14.10
CA THR A 445 5.51 35.09 14.86
C THR A 445 5.25 34.96 16.35
N LYS A 446 6.04 35.64 17.19
CA LYS A 446 5.82 35.66 18.65
C LYS A 446 4.47 36.27 19.03
N ASP A 447 4.08 37.35 18.34
CA ASP A 447 2.76 37.99 18.47
C ASP A 447 1.61 37.03 18.09
N LEU A 448 1.73 36.34 16.95
CA LEU A 448 0.73 35.37 16.52
C LEU A 448 0.62 34.19 17.50
N TYR A 449 1.75 33.68 18.00
CA TYR A 449 1.77 32.66 19.04
C TYR A 449 1.08 33.14 20.33
N GLY A 450 1.31 34.39 20.76
CA GLY A 450 0.60 35.00 21.89
C GLY A 450 -0.93 35.04 21.67
N LYS A 451 -1.37 35.47 20.48
CA LYS A 451 -2.79 35.50 20.05
C LYS A 451 -3.44 34.12 19.95
N ILE A 452 -2.66 33.08 19.62
CA ILE A 452 -3.14 31.70 19.58
C ILE A 452 -3.30 31.14 21.00
N PHE A 453 -2.28 31.27 21.85
CA PHE A 453 -2.22 30.60 23.16
C PHE A 453 -2.78 31.42 24.33
N ASN A 454 -3.25 32.65 24.07
CA ASN A 454 -3.68 33.64 25.07
C ASN A 454 -2.56 33.94 26.11
N GLN A 455 -1.31 33.99 25.65
CA GLN A 455 -0.14 34.30 26.47
C GLN A 455 0.35 35.71 26.14
N GLY A 456 0.56 36.54 27.17
CA GLY A 456 1.20 37.85 27.01
C GLY A 456 2.66 37.73 26.59
N ASN A 457 3.35 38.87 26.45
CA ASN A 457 4.77 38.95 26.08
C ASN A 457 5.70 38.37 27.18
N HIS A 458 5.70 37.05 27.33
CA HIS A 458 6.62 36.31 28.19
C HIS A 458 7.84 35.85 27.39
N GLN A 459 9.00 35.77 28.06
CA GLN A 459 10.30 35.52 27.41
C GLN A 459 10.45 34.16 26.71
N TYR A 460 9.54 33.20 26.96
CA TYR A 460 9.64 31.81 26.51
C TYR A 460 8.58 31.44 25.46
N SER A 461 8.68 32.06 24.27
CA SER A 461 7.84 31.73 23.11
C SER A 461 8.29 30.43 22.44
N HIS A 462 7.47 29.37 22.46
CA HIS A 462 7.78 28.08 21.81
C HIS A 462 7.43 28.07 20.32
N THR A 463 7.68 29.18 19.61
CA THR A 463 7.33 29.36 18.20
C THR A 463 7.93 28.29 17.30
N SER A 464 9.20 27.95 17.48
CA SER A 464 9.89 26.94 16.65
C SER A 464 9.33 25.53 16.85
N SER A 465 8.99 25.14 18.10
CA SER A 465 8.36 23.84 18.37
C SER A 465 6.94 23.75 17.81
N PHE A 466 6.20 24.87 17.85
CA PHE A 466 4.88 24.98 17.25
C PHE A 466 4.94 24.96 15.71
N GLU A 467 5.96 25.58 15.11
CA GLU A 467 6.23 25.56 13.67
C GLU A 467 6.61 24.16 13.17
N VAL A 468 7.46 23.42 13.89
CA VAL A 468 7.71 21.98 13.63
C VAL A 468 6.41 21.17 13.70
N ALA A 469 5.55 21.42 14.69
CA ALA A 469 4.28 20.69 14.84
C ALA A 469 3.22 21.02 13.79
N VAL A 470 3.27 22.20 13.17
CA VAL A 470 2.47 22.58 12.00
C VAL A 470 3.04 21.94 10.74
N ASN A 471 4.36 22.07 10.52
CA ASN A 471 5.03 21.59 9.31
C ASN A 471 5.19 20.05 9.26
N PHE A 472 4.91 19.34 10.37
CA PHE A 472 4.85 17.88 10.44
C PHE A 472 3.89 17.28 9.39
N TYR A 473 2.76 17.94 9.12
CA TYR A 473 1.77 17.48 8.15
C TYR A 473 2.11 17.82 6.69
N ASP A 474 3.29 18.40 6.44
CA ASP A 474 3.76 18.74 5.10
C ASP A 474 4.29 17.50 4.36
N THR A 475 3.61 17.08 3.29
CA THR A 475 3.99 15.92 2.46
C THR A 475 4.99 16.23 1.35
N ASP A 476 5.29 17.49 1.07
CA ASP A 476 6.03 17.89 -0.13
C ASP A 476 7.51 18.11 0.23
N TYR A 477 8.16 17.00 0.60
CA TYR A 477 9.58 16.94 0.97
C TYR A 477 10.25 15.77 0.24
N ASN A 478 11.59 15.81 0.18
CA ASN A 478 12.38 14.70 -0.35
C ASN A 478 12.73 13.73 0.78
N VAL A 479 12.45 12.44 0.58
CA VAL A 479 13.06 11.37 1.37
C VAL A 479 14.45 11.11 0.78
N GLU A 480 15.51 11.32 1.55
CA GLU A 480 16.84 10.87 1.18
C GLU A 480 16.92 9.35 1.33
N GLU A 481 17.65 8.67 0.44
CA GLU A 481 17.86 7.22 0.58
C GLU A 481 18.84 6.95 1.74
N PRO A 482 18.60 5.91 2.56
CA PRO A 482 19.48 5.58 3.67
C PRO A 482 20.90 5.30 3.16
N ILE A 483 21.90 5.91 3.82
CA ILE A 483 23.32 5.71 3.54
C ILE A 483 23.77 4.34 4.10
N VAL A 484 23.37 3.29 3.38
CA VAL A 484 23.75 1.89 3.55
C VAL A 484 24.02 1.28 2.17
N PRO A 485 24.75 0.15 2.08
CA PRO A 485 24.98 -0.53 0.81
C PRO A 485 23.66 -0.81 0.06
N PRO A 486 23.61 -0.68 -1.27
CA PRO A 486 22.37 -0.81 -2.05
C PRO A 486 21.57 -2.09 -1.75
N GLU A 487 22.28 -3.20 -1.56
CA GLU A 487 21.76 -4.50 -1.16
C GLU A 487 20.96 -4.40 0.13
N MET A 488 21.50 -3.72 1.15
CA MET A 488 20.90 -3.57 2.47
C MET A 488 19.67 -2.66 2.52
N ARG A 489 19.42 -1.84 1.49
CA ARG A 489 18.27 -0.89 1.47
C ARG A 489 16.91 -1.59 1.50
N HIS A 490 16.88 -2.86 1.11
CA HIS A 490 15.69 -3.71 1.10
C HIS A 490 15.61 -4.65 2.32
N TYR A 491 16.64 -4.67 3.17
CA TYR A 491 16.77 -5.54 4.34
C TYR A 491 16.13 -4.89 5.60
N PRO A 492 15.93 -5.65 6.69
CA PRO A 492 15.09 -5.19 7.80
C PRO A 492 15.74 -4.11 8.67
N ASN A 493 14.87 -3.45 9.45
CA ASN A 493 15.19 -2.27 10.24
C ASN A 493 16.30 -2.52 11.28
N TYR A 494 16.49 -3.77 11.73
CA TYR A 494 17.28 -4.07 12.91
C TYR A 494 18.78 -4.03 12.63
N ALA A 495 19.25 -4.73 11.59
CA ALA A 495 20.65 -4.65 11.16
C ALA A 495 21.00 -3.25 10.65
N VAL A 496 20.10 -2.62 9.88
CA VAL A 496 20.27 -1.25 9.37
C VAL A 496 20.35 -0.23 10.52
N SER A 497 19.55 -0.38 11.57
CA SER A 497 19.61 0.50 12.76
C SER A 497 20.98 0.44 13.43
N ILE A 498 21.53 -0.76 13.66
CA ILE A 498 22.87 -0.92 14.23
C ILE A 498 23.93 -0.25 13.34
N ILE A 499 23.85 -0.44 12.02
CA ILE A 499 24.79 0.13 11.04
C ILE A 499 24.68 1.66 10.95
N ARG A 500 23.50 2.25 11.19
CA ARG A 500 23.28 3.71 11.26
C ARG A 500 23.46 4.31 12.67
N ASP A 501 23.90 3.51 13.65
CA ASP A 501 23.95 3.86 15.10
C ASP A 501 22.62 4.43 15.65
N VAL A 502 21.51 3.86 15.20
CA VAL A 502 20.19 4.06 15.80
C VAL A 502 20.06 3.11 17.00
N PRO A 503 19.75 3.60 18.22
CA PRO A 503 19.59 2.74 19.37
C PRO A 503 18.45 1.74 19.18
N ASN A 504 18.79 0.46 19.04
CA ASN A 504 17.83 -0.64 18.97
C ASN A 504 17.16 -0.86 20.33
N SER A 505 16.18 -1.77 20.45
CA SER A 505 15.51 -2.02 21.74
C SER A 505 15.40 -3.48 22.16
N ILE A 506 16.00 -3.80 23.32
CA ILE A 506 15.80 -5.05 24.04
C ILE A 506 14.50 -4.91 24.85
N ARG A 507 13.46 -5.61 24.42
CA ARG A 507 12.13 -5.63 25.06
C ARG A 507 11.82 -7.05 25.52
N LEU A 508 11.54 -7.21 26.81
CA LEU A 508 11.27 -8.50 27.45
C LEU A 508 9.89 -8.49 28.15
N PRO A 509 8.77 -8.35 27.41
CA PRO A 509 7.43 -8.40 27.98
C PRO A 509 7.15 -9.72 28.71
N CYS A 510 6.38 -9.61 29.81
CA CYS A 510 6.00 -10.71 30.72
C CYS A 510 7.16 -11.55 31.31
N LEU A 511 8.42 -11.10 31.21
CA LEU A 511 9.52 -11.62 32.02
C LEU A 511 9.70 -10.78 33.30
N ASP A 512 9.84 -11.47 34.42
CA ASP A 512 9.95 -10.85 35.75
C ASP A 512 11.42 -10.54 36.05
N LEU A 513 11.84 -9.28 35.87
CA LEU A 513 13.24 -8.84 36.09
C LEU A 513 13.63 -8.74 37.58
N ARG A 514 12.88 -9.41 38.46
CA ARG A 514 13.25 -9.75 39.85
C ARG A 514 13.73 -11.19 39.97
N ASP A 515 13.30 -12.08 39.07
CA ASP A 515 13.56 -13.53 39.16
C ASP A 515 14.93 -13.90 38.56
N ALA A 516 15.36 -13.24 37.48
CA ALA A 516 16.69 -13.43 36.86
C ALA A 516 17.10 -12.28 35.93
N ASP A 517 18.40 -12.23 35.59
CA ASP A 517 19.03 -11.22 34.72
C ASP A 517 18.76 -11.45 33.21
N TYR A 518 17.49 -11.65 32.83
CA TYR A 518 17.08 -11.89 31.44
C TYR A 518 17.57 -10.77 30.50
N SER A 519 17.58 -9.52 30.96
CA SER A 519 18.12 -8.37 30.24
C SER A 519 19.62 -8.51 29.93
N GLN A 520 20.43 -9.01 30.86
CA GLN A 520 21.87 -9.22 30.65
C GLN A 520 22.12 -10.35 29.64
N MET A 521 21.28 -11.39 29.66
CA MET A 521 21.37 -12.49 28.68
C MET A 521 20.96 -12.05 27.27
N ALA A 522 19.96 -11.18 27.14
CA ALA A 522 19.61 -10.58 25.85
C ALA A 522 20.69 -9.59 25.36
N LEU A 523 21.29 -8.80 26.26
CA LEU A 523 22.40 -7.89 25.95
C LEU A 523 23.66 -8.64 25.48
N TRP A 524 23.93 -9.83 26.04
CA TRP A 524 25.03 -10.69 25.61
C TRP A 524 24.88 -11.14 24.14
N ILE A 525 23.66 -11.49 23.70
CA ILE A 525 23.37 -11.77 22.28
C ILE A 525 23.57 -10.50 21.45
N TYR A 526 23.04 -9.35 21.91
CA TYR A 526 23.15 -8.06 21.23
C TYR A 526 24.61 -7.67 20.93
N CYS A 527 25.51 -7.79 21.92
CA CYS A 527 26.93 -7.46 21.72
C CYS A 527 27.60 -8.35 20.65
N ARG A 528 27.19 -9.60 20.49
CA ARG A 528 27.69 -10.53 19.45
C ARG A 528 27.09 -10.20 18.08
N GLN A 529 25.80 -9.86 18.01
CA GLN A 529 25.13 -9.40 16.79
C GLN A 529 25.78 -8.13 16.24
N VAL A 530 25.95 -7.10 17.08
CA VAL A 530 26.66 -5.86 16.73
C VAL A 530 28.08 -6.18 16.27
N GLY A 531 28.77 -7.12 16.92
CA GLY A 531 30.14 -7.49 16.56
C GLY A 531 30.32 -8.12 15.17
N VAL A 532 29.29 -8.80 14.64
CA VAL A 532 29.26 -9.24 13.23
C VAL A 532 29.15 -8.03 12.31
N LEU A 533 28.16 -7.16 12.52
CA LEU A 533 27.90 -5.99 11.67
C LEU A 533 29.04 -4.97 11.70
N PHE A 534 29.75 -4.87 12.82
CA PHE A 534 30.84 -3.92 13.02
C PHE A 534 32.21 -4.48 12.63
N ARG A 535 32.31 -5.75 12.23
CA ARG A 535 33.59 -6.43 11.96
C ARG A 535 34.49 -5.70 10.95
N HIS A 536 33.90 -5.02 9.97
CA HIS A 536 34.60 -4.30 8.91
C HIS A 536 34.63 -2.77 9.10
N ARG A 537 34.06 -2.25 10.20
CA ARG A 537 34.15 -0.82 10.52
C ARG A 537 35.60 -0.46 10.86
N ARG A 538 36.09 0.66 10.32
CA ARG A 538 37.38 1.22 10.72
C ARG A 538 37.31 1.68 12.18
N ILE A 539 38.18 1.11 13.02
CA ILE A 539 38.48 1.67 14.34
C ILE A 539 39.28 2.95 14.10
N VAL A 540 38.93 4.04 14.79
CA VAL A 540 39.71 5.28 14.80
C VAL A 540 40.60 5.26 16.02
N ASP A 541 41.89 5.57 15.87
CA ASP A 541 42.86 5.51 16.96
C ASP A 541 42.39 6.31 18.18
N GLY A 542 42.50 5.69 19.36
CA GLY A 542 42.03 6.26 20.63
C GLY A 542 40.51 6.22 20.86
N LYS A 543 39.69 5.66 19.95
CA LYS A 543 38.23 5.51 20.14
C LYS A 543 37.79 4.05 20.18
N THR A 544 37.24 3.63 21.31
CA THR A 544 36.46 2.39 21.41
C THR A 544 35.28 2.44 20.47
N LEU A 545 35.10 1.40 19.65
CA LEU A 545 33.91 1.26 18.81
C LEU A 545 32.74 0.79 19.70
N THR A 546 31.68 1.59 19.81
CA THR A 546 30.49 1.29 20.61
C THR A 546 29.21 1.28 19.78
N SER A 547 28.14 0.67 20.31
CA SER A 547 26.77 0.76 19.79
C SER A 547 25.82 1.09 20.93
N ARG A 548 24.73 1.79 20.62
CA ARG A 548 23.69 2.18 21.59
C ARG A 548 22.50 1.21 21.57
N VAL A 549 21.89 0.95 22.73
CA VAL A 549 20.68 0.12 22.84
C VAL A 549 19.80 0.55 24.01
N PHE A 550 18.48 0.59 23.79
CA PHE A 550 17.49 0.70 24.85
C PHE A 550 17.33 -0.63 25.59
N ILE A 551 17.50 -0.59 26.90
CA ILE A 551 17.35 -1.75 27.79
C ILE A 551 16.75 -1.32 29.12
N LYS A 552 16.03 -2.22 29.79
CA LYS A 552 15.69 -2.13 31.21
C LYS A 552 16.65 -3.07 31.97
N PRO A 553 17.71 -2.58 32.64
CA PRO A 553 18.77 -3.45 33.15
C PRO A 553 18.28 -4.52 34.16
N ASN A 554 17.37 -4.13 35.06
CA ASN A 554 16.72 -5.01 36.03
C ASN A 554 15.36 -4.41 36.42
N HIS A 555 14.64 -5.00 37.39
CA HIS A 555 13.34 -4.47 37.85
C HIS A 555 13.38 -3.00 38.30
N TYR A 556 14.40 -2.62 39.08
CA TYR A 556 14.48 -1.37 39.83
C TYR A 556 14.96 -0.18 38.99
N VAL A 557 15.75 -0.43 37.94
CA VAL A 557 16.23 0.59 37.01
C VAL A 557 15.22 0.78 35.87
N THR A 558 14.93 2.03 35.49
CA THR A 558 14.07 2.35 34.34
C THR A 558 14.72 1.94 33.01
N TYR A 559 13.92 1.70 31.96
CA TYR A 559 14.40 1.71 30.57
C TYR A 559 15.28 2.94 30.33
N MET A 560 16.48 2.68 29.81
CA MET A 560 17.52 3.67 29.52
C MET A 560 18.28 3.25 28.26
N ILE A 561 19.03 4.18 27.67
CA ILE A 561 20.03 3.84 26.64
C ILE A 561 21.33 3.49 27.34
N VAL A 562 21.96 2.39 26.95
CA VAL A 562 23.34 2.06 27.30
C VAL A 562 24.21 2.04 26.04
N GLU A 563 25.48 2.42 26.19
CA GLU A 563 26.53 2.11 25.20
C GLU A 563 27.16 0.76 25.53
N ILE A 564 27.36 -0.07 24.51
CA ILE A 564 28.03 -1.36 24.64
C ILE A 564 29.24 -1.46 23.72
N THR A 565 30.24 -2.21 24.16
CA THR A 565 31.36 -2.66 23.33
C THR A 565 30.94 -3.95 22.59
N PRO A 566 31.08 -4.02 21.25
CA PRO A 566 30.80 -5.23 20.49
C PRO A 566 31.73 -6.38 20.89
N VAL A 567 31.20 -7.60 20.93
CA VAL A 567 32.01 -8.83 20.99
C VAL A 567 32.26 -9.26 19.56
N LEU A 568 33.50 -9.12 19.07
CA LEU A 568 33.84 -9.46 17.67
C LEU A 568 33.94 -10.99 17.46
N PRO A 569 33.52 -11.51 16.29
CA PRO A 569 33.77 -12.89 15.90
C PRO A 569 35.28 -13.25 15.90
N PRO A 570 35.65 -14.47 16.33
CA PRO A 570 37.01 -14.99 16.21
C PRO A 570 37.55 -14.95 14.79
N LEU A 571 38.87 -14.76 14.62
CA LEU A 571 39.51 -14.59 13.30
C LEU A 571 39.31 -15.79 12.34
N ALA A 572 39.00 -16.98 12.87
CA ALA A 572 38.65 -18.15 12.06
C ALA A 572 37.29 -18.02 11.35
N LEU A 573 36.35 -17.26 11.92
CA LEU A 573 35.07 -16.93 11.29
C LEU A 573 35.26 -15.70 10.40
N LYS A 574 35.61 -15.94 9.13
CA LYS A 574 35.72 -14.92 8.09
C LYS A 574 34.34 -14.34 7.77
N VAL A 575 33.93 -13.32 8.52
CA VAL A 575 32.70 -12.54 8.25
C VAL A 575 32.80 -11.96 6.83
N PRO A 576 31.86 -12.27 5.91
CA PRO A 576 31.78 -11.64 4.59
C PRO A 576 31.60 -10.12 4.70
N LEU A 577 31.89 -9.38 3.63
CA LEU A 577 31.55 -7.95 3.57
C LEU A 577 30.01 -7.76 3.59
N PRO A 578 29.47 -6.62 4.06
CA PRO A 578 28.02 -6.40 4.09
C PRO A 578 27.34 -6.61 2.72
N GLU A 579 27.99 -6.19 1.65
CA GLU A 579 27.57 -6.33 0.25
C GLU A 579 27.45 -7.81 -0.17
N GLU A 580 28.30 -8.68 0.39
CA GLU A 580 28.28 -10.13 0.17
C GLU A 580 27.23 -10.81 1.08
N LEU A 581 27.26 -10.47 2.37
CA LEU A 581 26.42 -11.04 3.43
C LEU A 581 24.93 -10.85 3.11
N TYR A 582 24.58 -9.67 2.59
CA TYR A 582 23.24 -9.27 2.20
C TYR A 582 23.01 -9.30 0.67
N SER A 583 23.89 -9.99 -0.09
CA SER A 583 23.76 -10.04 -1.54
C SER A 583 22.50 -10.78 -1.99
N PHE A 584 21.72 -10.14 -2.86
CA PHE A 584 20.62 -10.78 -3.59
C PHE A 584 21.08 -11.77 -4.66
N ASN A 585 22.37 -11.82 -5.00
CA ASN A 585 22.90 -12.76 -5.99
C ASN A 585 22.88 -14.20 -5.43
N PRO A 586 22.12 -15.14 -6.04
CA PRO A 586 22.02 -16.51 -5.51
C PRO A 586 23.35 -17.25 -5.46
N HIS A 587 24.28 -16.96 -6.37
CA HIS A 587 25.62 -17.57 -6.37
C HIS A 587 26.48 -17.07 -5.20
N VAL A 588 26.36 -15.79 -4.83
CA VAL A 588 27.07 -15.20 -3.69
C VAL A 588 26.47 -15.70 -2.38
N SER A 589 25.14 -15.60 -2.20
CA SER A 589 24.51 -16.07 -0.96
C SER A 589 24.73 -17.57 -0.73
N LYS A 590 24.77 -18.38 -1.79
CA LYS A 590 25.08 -19.83 -1.69
C LYS A 590 26.56 -20.11 -1.39
N SER A 591 27.52 -19.35 -1.91
CA SER A 591 28.93 -19.60 -1.63
C SER A 591 29.33 -19.28 -0.17
N ILE A 592 28.59 -18.37 0.48
CA ILE A 592 28.79 -18.01 1.89
C ILE A 592 27.78 -18.66 2.86
N GLU A 593 26.84 -19.49 2.37
CA GLU A 593 25.74 -20.09 3.12
C GLU A 593 26.23 -20.76 4.42
N GLN A 594 27.21 -21.66 4.34
CA GLN A 594 27.79 -22.32 5.51
C GLN A 594 28.43 -21.32 6.50
N MET A 595 29.00 -20.21 6.02
CA MET A 595 29.55 -19.17 6.89
C MET A 595 28.44 -18.41 7.63
N LYS A 596 27.30 -18.12 6.98
CA LYS A 596 26.13 -17.53 7.65
C LYS A 596 25.67 -18.41 8.82
N TYR A 597 25.54 -19.72 8.61
CA TYR A 597 25.17 -20.66 9.66
C TYR A 597 26.23 -20.82 10.77
N ARG A 598 27.53 -20.81 10.44
CA ARG A 598 28.61 -20.78 11.44
C ARG A 598 28.59 -19.50 12.29
N LEU A 599 28.36 -18.35 11.67
CA LEU A 599 28.23 -17.07 12.37
C LEU A 599 26.98 -17.05 13.27
N LEU A 600 25.84 -17.56 12.82
CA LEU A 600 24.63 -17.69 13.63
C LEU A 600 24.88 -18.59 14.85
N THR A 601 25.48 -19.76 14.64
CA THR A 601 25.84 -20.69 15.72
C THR A 601 26.75 -20.01 16.75
N TRP A 602 27.72 -19.22 16.30
CA TRP A 602 28.59 -18.44 17.17
C TRP A 602 27.88 -17.27 17.88
N ILE A 603 26.88 -16.61 17.28
CA ILE A 603 26.07 -15.61 18.02
C ILE A 603 25.32 -16.30 19.17
N VAL A 604 24.83 -17.53 18.95
CA VAL A 604 24.07 -18.30 19.95
C VAL A 604 24.94 -18.76 21.13
N SER A 605 26.15 -19.28 20.90
CA SER A 605 26.91 -19.95 21.95
C SER A 605 28.43 -19.99 21.68
N ASP A 606 29.22 -20.14 22.76
CA ASP A 606 30.65 -20.49 22.73
C ASP A 606 30.91 -22.01 22.85
N THR A 607 29.87 -22.82 23.10
CA THR A 607 29.94 -24.27 23.38
C THR A 607 29.20 -25.13 22.35
N LEU A 608 28.61 -24.51 21.32
CA LEU A 608 27.89 -25.17 20.23
C LEU A 608 28.71 -25.06 18.94
N SER A 609 28.97 -26.19 18.28
CA SER A 609 29.59 -26.22 16.96
C SER A 609 28.54 -26.25 15.85
N PHE A 610 28.91 -25.79 14.64
CA PHE A 610 28.01 -25.88 13.47
C PHE A 610 27.78 -27.35 13.09
N GLU A 611 28.80 -28.18 13.30
CA GLU A 611 28.82 -29.62 13.10
C GLU A 611 27.80 -30.37 13.98
N GLU A 612 27.39 -29.80 15.12
CA GLU A 612 26.32 -30.33 15.99
C GLU A 612 24.91 -29.92 15.57
N VAL A 613 24.74 -29.02 14.59
CA VAL A 613 23.42 -28.49 14.18
C VAL A 613 23.16 -28.55 12.67
N CYS A 614 24.15 -28.85 11.84
CA CYS A 614 24.01 -28.87 10.39
C CYS A 614 23.11 -30.00 9.85
N HIS A 615 22.79 -31.01 10.67
CA HIS A 615 21.81 -32.06 10.35
C HIS A 615 20.37 -31.70 10.74
N ILE A 616 20.14 -30.57 11.42
CA ILE A 616 18.83 -30.16 11.90
C ILE A 616 18.04 -29.56 10.74
N ASN A 617 16.80 -30.01 10.58
CA ASN A 617 15.90 -29.47 9.56
C ASN A 617 15.71 -27.95 9.80
N PRO A 618 15.94 -27.07 8.80
CA PRO A 618 15.83 -25.62 8.96
C PRO A 618 14.53 -25.14 9.62
N LYS A 619 13.41 -25.85 9.45
CA LYS A 619 12.11 -25.56 10.13
C LYS A 619 12.17 -25.57 11.67
N TYR A 620 13.20 -26.18 12.26
CA TYR A 620 13.39 -26.32 13.71
C TYR A 620 14.64 -25.58 14.21
N LEU A 621 15.46 -25.00 13.32
CA LEU A 621 16.83 -24.64 13.66
C LEU A 621 16.91 -23.45 14.65
N LEU A 622 16.11 -22.39 14.45
CA LEU A 622 16.05 -21.29 15.42
C LEU A 622 15.42 -21.71 16.74
N ASP A 623 14.45 -22.63 16.71
CA ASP A 623 13.80 -23.18 17.88
C ASP A 623 14.81 -23.95 18.73
N VAL A 624 15.64 -24.79 18.09
CA VAL A 624 16.74 -25.50 18.74
C VAL A 624 17.81 -24.54 19.26
N PHE A 625 18.23 -23.52 18.50
CA PHE A 625 19.16 -22.50 19.01
C PHE A 625 18.59 -21.75 20.22
N THR A 626 17.30 -21.43 20.21
CA THR A 626 16.59 -20.78 21.32
C THR A 626 16.61 -21.67 22.57
N LEU A 627 16.23 -22.94 22.42
CA LEU A 627 16.24 -23.90 23.53
C LEU A 627 17.67 -24.18 24.03
N TYR A 628 18.65 -24.27 23.14
CA TYR A 628 20.05 -24.44 23.52
C TYR A 628 20.56 -23.28 24.36
N PHE A 629 20.33 -22.04 23.92
CA PHE A 629 20.70 -20.86 24.69
C PHE A 629 20.03 -20.83 26.06
N LEU A 630 18.72 -21.09 26.13
CA LEU A 630 17.97 -21.06 27.38
C LEU A 630 18.43 -22.13 28.38
N VAL A 631 18.80 -23.33 27.93
CA VAL A 631 19.35 -24.39 28.79
C VAL A 631 20.81 -24.12 29.16
N GLU A 632 21.63 -23.59 28.24
CA GLU A 632 23.04 -23.21 28.50
C GLU A 632 23.13 -22.14 29.59
N LYS A 633 22.38 -21.04 29.43
CA LYS A 633 22.32 -19.93 30.40
C LYS A 633 21.50 -20.26 31.65
N ASN A 634 21.05 -21.52 31.81
CA ASN A 634 20.26 -22.00 32.94
C ASN A 634 18.95 -21.23 33.20
N LEU A 635 18.35 -20.67 32.14
CA LEU A 635 17.05 -20.00 32.18
C LEU A 635 15.88 -20.99 32.04
N LEU A 636 16.16 -22.19 31.55
CA LEU A 636 15.18 -23.25 31.31
C LEU A 636 15.80 -24.62 31.65
N ASP A 637 15.01 -25.52 32.25
CA ASP A 637 15.41 -26.91 32.46
C ASP A 637 15.17 -27.78 31.21
N ILE A 638 15.89 -28.91 31.13
CA ILE A 638 15.85 -29.79 29.95
C ILE A 638 14.46 -30.40 29.75
N THR A 639 13.74 -30.79 30.80
CA THR A 639 12.40 -31.37 30.70
C THR A 639 11.38 -30.36 30.16
N THR A 640 11.50 -29.07 30.53
CA THR A 640 10.68 -28.01 29.97
C THR A 640 11.08 -27.67 28.54
N ALA A 641 12.38 -27.66 28.22
CA ALA A 641 12.87 -27.49 26.83
C ALA A 641 12.35 -28.60 25.91
N ASP A 642 12.35 -29.85 26.38
CA ASP A 642 11.79 -31.02 25.70
C ASP A 642 10.30 -30.88 25.41
N VAL A 643 9.50 -30.39 26.36
CA VAL A 643 8.07 -30.14 26.14
C VAL A 643 7.83 -28.97 25.17
N ILE A 644 8.68 -27.94 25.20
CA ILE A 644 8.61 -26.85 24.21
C ILE A 644 8.95 -27.39 22.80
N LEU A 645 10.01 -28.18 22.65
CA LEU A 645 10.36 -28.84 21.37
C LEU A 645 9.22 -29.76 20.88
N THR A 646 8.58 -30.50 21.79
CA THR A 646 7.38 -31.30 21.51
C THR A 646 6.22 -30.43 21.02
N THR A 647 6.03 -29.25 21.61
CA THR A 647 4.99 -28.27 21.21
C THR A 647 5.28 -27.73 19.80
N ILE A 648 6.55 -27.45 19.48
CA ILE A 648 6.99 -26.99 18.16
C ILE A 648 6.77 -28.06 17.09
N ASP A 649 7.10 -29.32 17.39
CA ASP A 649 6.84 -30.43 16.48
C ASP A 649 5.33 -30.66 16.25
N ASP A 650 4.51 -30.57 17.30
CA ASP A 650 3.05 -30.59 17.17
C ASP A 650 2.52 -29.38 16.36
N CYS A 651 3.18 -28.21 16.39
CA CYS A 651 2.86 -27.06 15.52
C CYS A 651 3.20 -27.33 14.04
N ILE A 652 4.44 -27.75 13.76
CA ILE A 652 4.97 -27.95 12.40
C ILE A 652 4.20 -29.05 11.68
N GLU A 653 3.90 -30.14 12.37
CA GLU A 653 3.13 -31.27 11.85
C GLU A 653 1.61 -31.07 11.97
N ASN A 654 1.15 -29.84 12.29
CA ASN A 654 -0.24 -29.42 12.31
C ASN A 654 -1.17 -30.25 13.23
N ARG A 655 -0.62 -30.82 14.31
CA ARG A 655 -1.33 -31.74 15.23
C ARG A 655 -2.12 -31.02 16.33
N ILE A 656 -2.07 -29.69 16.39
CA ILE A 656 -2.69 -28.86 17.43
C ILE A 656 -4.12 -28.44 17.03
N PRO A 657 -5.15 -28.70 17.87
CA PRO A 657 -6.52 -28.24 17.62
C PRO A 657 -6.66 -26.71 17.55
N ARG A 658 -7.45 -26.22 16.59
CA ARG A 658 -7.77 -24.78 16.48
C ARG A 658 -8.44 -24.21 17.74
N GLN A 659 -9.27 -25.00 18.41
CA GLN A 659 -9.92 -24.61 19.68
C GLN A 659 -9.35 -25.44 20.83
N ILE A 660 -8.87 -24.76 21.87
CA ILE A 660 -8.36 -25.36 23.11
C ILE A 660 -9.02 -24.62 24.28
N PRO A 661 -9.67 -25.31 25.23
CA PRO A 661 -10.19 -24.67 26.43
C PRO A 661 -9.07 -24.03 27.25
N LEU A 662 -9.19 -22.73 27.54
CA LEU A 662 -8.21 -21.99 28.34
C LEU A 662 -8.23 -22.49 29.80
N LYS A 663 -7.10 -23.04 30.24
CA LYS A 663 -6.83 -23.33 31.66
C LYS A 663 -6.32 -22.05 32.35
N GLY A 664 -6.55 -21.92 33.66
CA GLY A 664 -5.99 -20.81 34.42
C GLY A 664 -4.45 -20.73 34.26
N PRO A 665 -3.90 -19.56 33.91
CA PRO A 665 -2.46 -19.40 33.68
C PRO A 665 -1.70 -19.61 34.98
N ARG A 666 -0.57 -20.33 34.91
CA ARG A 666 0.35 -20.54 36.05
C ARG A 666 1.66 -19.82 35.76
N LYS A 667 2.14 -18.95 36.67
CA LYS A 667 3.41 -18.20 36.50
C LYS A 667 4.55 -19.05 35.92
N PRO A 668 4.94 -20.24 36.45
CA PRO A 668 6.06 -21.00 35.89
C PRO A 668 5.90 -21.43 34.43
N ASN A 669 4.68 -21.80 34.02
CA ASN A 669 4.40 -22.26 32.66
C ASN A 669 4.32 -21.06 31.70
N VAL A 670 3.70 -19.97 32.13
CA VAL A 670 3.63 -18.70 31.40
C VAL A 670 5.03 -18.08 31.23
N THR A 671 5.85 -18.04 32.28
CA THR A 671 7.23 -17.54 32.21
C THR A 671 8.07 -18.38 31.26
N ALA A 672 7.99 -19.72 31.28
CA ALA A 672 8.68 -20.57 30.29
C ALA A 672 8.25 -20.24 28.84
N SER A 673 6.97 -19.96 28.62
CA SER A 673 6.41 -19.58 27.31
C SER A 673 6.95 -18.23 26.81
N PHE A 674 7.08 -17.25 27.71
CA PHE A 674 7.67 -15.95 27.39
C PHE A 674 9.19 -15.97 27.31
N LEU A 675 9.89 -16.85 28.01
CA LEU A 675 11.33 -17.04 27.85
C LEU A 675 11.62 -17.52 26.44
N TYR A 676 10.92 -18.57 26.01
CA TYR A 676 11.01 -19.07 24.65
C TYR A 676 10.69 -17.98 23.61
N THR A 677 9.51 -17.33 23.66
CA THR A 677 9.15 -16.38 22.58
C THR A 677 9.99 -15.09 22.54
N ASN A 678 10.45 -14.59 23.69
CA ASN A 678 11.34 -13.41 23.72
C ASN A 678 12.76 -13.75 23.24
N PHE A 679 13.31 -14.91 23.58
CA PHE A 679 14.64 -15.31 23.10
C PHE A 679 14.61 -15.84 21.66
N TYR A 680 13.53 -16.47 21.20
CA TYR A 680 13.32 -16.75 19.76
C TYR A 680 13.39 -15.48 18.94
N SER A 681 12.80 -14.40 19.43
CA SER A 681 12.89 -13.08 18.79
C SER A 681 14.33 -12.58 18.69
N GLN A 682 15.21 -12.88 19.66
CA GLN A 682 16.65 -12.58 19.54
C GLN A 682 17.35 -13.49 18.52
N MET A 683 16.97 -14.78 18.42
CA MET A 683 17.55 -15.69 17.43
C MET A 683 17.11 -15.33 16.00
N TYR A 684 15.88 -14.85 15.82
CA TYR A 684 15.39 -14.27 14.57
C TYR A 684 16.24 -13.06 14.14
N PHE A 685 16.49 -12.11 15.05
CA PHE A 685 17.39 -10.99 14.78
C PHE A 685 18.86 -11.43 14.56
N SER A 686 19.28 -12.56 15.13
CA SER A 686 20.60 -13.16 14.87
C SER A 686 20.70 -13.72 13.45
N ALA A 687 19.64 -14.40 12.97
CA ALA A 687 19.54 -14.88 11.59
C ALA A 687 19.49 -13.72 10.57
N GLU A 688 18.77 -12.64 10.91
CA GLU A 688 18.82 -11.38 10.15
C GLU A 688 20.24 -10.81 10.11
N THR A 689 20.92 -10.74 11.25
CA THR A 689 22.27 -10.19 11.39
C THR A 689 23.29 -10.91 10.50
N VAL A 690 23.10 -12.21 10.22
CA VAL A 690 23.97 -12.98 9.30
C VAL A 690 23.42 -13.10 7.87
N GLY A 691 22.34 -12.38 7.53
CA GLY A 691 21.82 -12.31 6.15
C GLY A 691 21.06 -13.54 5.66
N LEU A 692 20.48 -14.36 6.56
CA LEU A 692 19.63 -15.51 6.21
C LEU A 692 18.17 -15.07 5.92
N MET A 693 17.97 -14.18 4.94
CA MET A 693 16.64 -13.60 4.67
C MET A 693 15.63 -14.58 4.09
N GLN A 694 16.05 -15.50 3.22
CA GLN A 694 15.13 -16.46 2.60
C GLN A 694 14.52 -17.38 3.66
N GLU A 695 15.31 -17.72 4.67
CA GLU A 695 14.89 -18.48 5.83
C GLU A 695 14.07 -17.63 6.81
N VAL A 696 14.51 -16.39 7.12
CA VAL A 696 13.77 -15.42 7.96
C VAL A 696 12.35 -15.16 7.45
N ASP A 697 12.17 -14.97 6.14
CA ASP A 697 10.87 -14.64 5.55
C ASP A 697 10.01 -15.88 5.18
N SER A 698 10.45 -17.11 5.49
CA SER A 698 9.69 -18.33 5.13
C SER A 698 9.67 -19.45 6.18
N THR A 699 10.81 -19.70 6.81
CA THR A 699 11.11 -20.94 7.54
C THR A 699 11.30 -20.69 9.03
N PHE A 700 11.98 -19.60 9.39
CA PHE A 700 12.28 -19.15 10.75
C PHE A 700 11.16 -18.30 11.37
N LEU A 701 9.91 -18.62 11.04
CA LEU A 701 8.73 -18.03 11.67
C LEU A 701 8.35 -18.86 12.90
N CYS A 702 8.18 -18.23 14.06
CA CYS A 702 8.00 -18.88 15.35
C CYS A 702 6.85 -19.91 15.38
N LYS A 703 7.18 -21.21 15.39
CA LYS A 703 6.21 -22.31 15.36
C LYS A 703 5.82 -22.78 16.77
N PHE A 704 5.31 -21.88 17.60
CA PHE A 704 4.96 -22.19 19.00
C PHE A 704 3.53 -21.79 19.39
N ASP A 705 2.81 -22.74 19.97
CA ASP A 705 1.48 -22.55 20.56
C ASP A 705 1.56 -22.60 22.09
N GLY A 706 1.64 -21.43 22.69
CA GLY A 706 1.71 -21.25 24.13
C GLY A 706 0.46 -21.74 24.87
N VAL A 707 -0.72 -21.68 24.25
CA VAL A 707 -1.97 -22.21 24.85
C VAL A 707 -1.92 -23.73 24.92
N TYR A 708 -1.47 -24.39 23.84
CA TYR A 708 -1.25 -25.83 23.81
C TYR A 708 -0.15 -26.26 24.80
N PHE A 709 1.00 -25.57 24.82
CA PHE A 709 2.07 -25.82 25.78
C PHE A 709 1.56 -25.75 27.23
N ASN A 710 0.88 -24.66 27.61
CA ASN A 710 0.29 -24.51 28.95
C ASN A 710 -0.80 -25.56 29.23
N HIS A 711 -1.44 -26.13 28.21
CA HIS A 711 -2.40 -27.21 28.37
C HIS A 711 -1.73 -28.56 28.69
N ILE A 712 -0.56 -28.87 28.09
CA ILE A 712 0.09 -30.20 28.17
C ILE A 712 1.25 -30.30 29.18
N VAL A 713 1.92 -29.19 29.51
CA VAL A 713 3.26 -29.22 30.13
C VAL A 713 3.34 -29.96 31.46
N ASP A 714 2.39 -29.76 32.37
CA ASP A 714 2.37 -30.48 33.65
C ASP A 714 1.99 -31.96 33.49
N GLY A 715 1.25 -32.31 32.43
CA GLY A 715 0.94 -33.70 32.10
C GLY A 715 2.17 -34.45 31.57
N LEU A 716 2.96 -33.83 30.69
CA LEU A 716 4.16 -34.44 30.11
C LEU A 716 5.37 -34.44 31.07
N ARG A 717 5.51 -33.42 31.93
CA ARG A 717 6.53 -33.43 33.02
C ARG A 717 6.31 -34.60 34.00
N ASN A 718 5.06 -34.96 34.25
CA ASN A 718 4.68 -36.05 35.17
C ASN A 718 4.62 -37.43 34.50
N ASP A 719 4.85 -37.52 33.19
CA ASP A 719 4.84 -38.76 32.40
C ASP A 719 6.08 -38.84 31.50
N PRO A 720 7.25 -39.21 32.05
CA PRO A 720 8.51 -39.25 31.32
C PRO A 720 8.51 -40.25 30.15
N HIS A 721 7.73 -41.33 30.24
CA HIS A 721 7.62 -42.33 29.18
C HIS A 721 6.87 -41.77 27.96
N ARG A 722 5.76 -41.05 28.18
CA ARG A 722 5.03 -40.37 27.11
C ARG A 722 5.80 -39.19 26.52
N LEU A 723 6.55 -38.45 27.35
CA LEU A 723 7.43 -37.40 26.85
C LEU A 723 8.54 -37.99 25.96
N ALA A 724 9.24 -39.03 26.42
CA ALA A 724 10.24 -39.74 25.61
C ALA A 724 9.65 -40.28 24.30
N SER A 725 8.46 -40.87 24.35
CA SER A 725 7.74 -41.36 23.17
C SER A 725 7.42 -40.26 22.15
N LYS A 726 7.03 -39.06 22.60
CA LYS A 726 6.82 -37.90 21.71
C LYS A 726 8.12 -37.28 21.19
N LEU A 727 9.24 -37.45 21.89
CA LEU A 727 10.54 -36.93 21.50
C LEU A 727 11.32 -37.83 20.53
N GLU A 728 11.04 -39.13 20.46
CA GLU A 728 11.85 -40.07 19.67
C GLU A 728 12.01 -39.66 18.18
N PRO A 729 10.98 -39.16 17.46
CA PRO A 729 11.13 -38.70 16.07
C PRO A 729 12.06 -37.49 15.88
N ILE A 730 12.19 -36.64 16.91
CA ILE A 730 12.92 -35.36 16.92
C ILE A 730 14.13 -35.39 17.86
N LYS A 731 14.54 -36.59 18.29
CA LYS A 731 15.57 -36.83 19.32
C LYS A 731 16.95 -36.27 18.94
N SER A 732 17.27 -36.26 17.65
CA SER A 732 18.49 -35.67 17.08
C SER A 732 18.53 -34.13 17.15
N TYR A 733 17.40 -33.47 17.44
CA TYR A 733 17.31 -32.02 17.60
C TYR A 733 17.52 -31.58 19.07
N ARG A 734 17.58 -32.54 20.02
CA ARG A 734 17.81 -32.30 21.45
C ARG A 734 19.29 -32.04 21.78
N VAL A 735 19.98 -31.22 20.99
CA VAL A 735 21.44 -30.97 21.11
C VAL A 735 21.83 -30.30 22.44
N TYR A 736 20.86 -29.68 23.13
CA TYR A 736 21.00 -29.19 24.51
C TYR A 736 21.07 -30.29 25.57
N ALA A 737 20.62 -31.52 25.29
CA ALA A 737 20.61 -32.62 26.25
C ALA A 737 22.01 -33.04 26.73
N LYS A 738 23.08 -32.71 25.98
CA LYS A 738 24.48 -32.91 26.41
C LYS A 738 24.80 -32.22 27.75
N MET A 739 24.04 -31.16 28.10
CA MET A 739 24.17 -30.43 29.36
C MET A 739 23.63 -31.18 30.59
N ALA A 740 22.88 -32.27 30.41
CA ALA A 740 22.56 -33.16 31.53
C ALA A 740 23.83 -33.83 32.07
N CYS A 741 24.66 -34.36 31.17
CA CYS A 741 25.86 -35.13 31.50
C CYS A 741 26.96 -34.28 32.17
N SER A 742 27.14 -33.04 31.74
CA SER A 742 28.11 -32.13 32.39
C SER A 742 27.68 -31.73 33.81
N ARG A 743 26.37 -31.55 34.05
CA ARG A 743 25.83 -31.20 35.38
C ARG A 743 25.87 -32.35 36.39
N SER A 744 25.91 -33.60 35.93
CA SER A 744 26.10 -34.77 36.82
C SER A 744 27.53 -34.94 37.34
N VAL A 745 28.56 -34.50 36.59
CA VAL A 745 29.96 -34.62 37.03
C VAL A 745 30.28 -33.63 38.16
N GLY A 746 29.75 -32.41 38.09
CA GLY A 746 29.94 -31.35 39.11
C GLY A 746 29.22 -31.56 40.46
N ARG A 747 28.86 -32.81 40.82
CA ARG A 747 28.19 -33.16 42.09
C ARG A 747 28.97 -34.14 42.97
N PHE A 748 30.16 -34.58 42.57
CA PHE A 748 31.02 -35.46 43.36
C PHE A 748 32.24 -34.75 44.00
N ASP A 749 32.35 -33.43 43.88
CA ASP A 749 33.44 -32.61 44.45
C ASP A 749 32.87 -31.38 45.19
N ARG A 750 32.19 -31.63 46.32
CA ARG A 750 31.81 -30.65 47.37
C ARG A 750 31.55 -31.34 48.70
#